data_AF-A0A9W8U4E7-F1
#
_entry.id   AF-A0A9W8U4E7-F1
#
_cell.length_a   1.000
_cell.length_b   1.000
_cell.length_c   1.000
_cell.angle_alpha   90.00
_cell.angle_beta   90.00
_cell.angle_gamma   90.00
#
_symmetry.space_group_name_H-M   'P 1'
#
loop_
_entity.id
_entity.type
_entity.pdbx_description
1 polymer ?
#
loop_
_entity_poly.entity_id
_entity_poly.type
_entity_poly.pdbx_seq_one_letter_code
_entity_poly.pdbx_strand_id
1 'polypeptide(L)'
;MAKQKISSSRMAKTQALDDLIMGTNSSSIVSKRSVERLYYPNELHFFRYFVNKFQRRAPLINRGYWLRLRAIDVIVRQFITAPKPGRRKVVINLGAGSDVLPWQSYHRYGDSCENTLFIDVDYPDLMRKKRAIVLGTQQLRELLGNDPYISEKDTDPLLLRSDKYCQVGCDLRELESLRRCLESFLPLSECSVLFVAEVSVTYMDTVSADALIQWASTIGQAEFCLLEQILPHGPEHPFASTMLKHFDKLNTSLKSVNQYPTIESQRIRFEKRGWASVDVWDLWEAWNSQVFLNSSERADLDDVEPFDEWEEFILFARHYIVLHATSYQKSEKGAGKNMRASSPDMHVKANTIATKSLGAPKRRFGAALAASNPEGGKYLVHALGMGSNARLDSCDVYSLQESNLPFAMSSNGPSARICHTITDLGQGDFLLAGGRASPSKALIDCWIFKKNSNSWEKTFELPVPLFRHSAVQLPGSSLVLVLGGKTGPSQISSDYFVFHPVKGWLKCLVSGLVPNSTFGAFSVASTKLVGKLGHFEGLLAGGIGGDGTISNQAYFWTVNTITNEPHIHFEPVPNYDQKSWALSIFGAQTATIESLTLVCGGVGQDPSAQGQSMACLAMKNKSLEAYLVDLGEKVGQLPFMVGSAAVSYNAQLVLVGGGATCFSMGTFWDAGVYTIDFSNAVSEVIPNRRMHNEPVTVRYQDSPKLIQTSSDSGQPGPRSSASITAIPRTKLQSRPDFDKLVQNREPVIIESLDLGGCVEKWNAEYLVQSVGESKKVGQVGVFKPGGIH
;
A
#
# COMPACT_ATOMS: atom_id res chain seq x y z
N MET A 1 -22.92 -52.12 -9.13
CA MET A 1 -21.61 -52.22 -8.42
C MET A 1 -20.53 -51.63 -9.31
N ALA A 2 -20.02 -50.44 -8.96
CA ALA A 2 -18.69 -49.94 -9.32
C ALA A 2 -18.47 -48.63 -8.55
N LYS A 3 -18.38 -48.71 -7.21
CA LYS A 3 -17.85 -47.60 -6.40
C LYS A 3 -16.36 -47.50 -6.75
N GLN A 4 -15.96 -46.44 -7.46
CA GLN A 4 -14.55 -46.11 -7.66
C GLN A 4 -13.91 -45.92 -6.28
N LYS A 5 -13.11 -46.91 -5.85
CA LYS A 5 -12.19 -46.79 -4.72
C LYS A 5 -11.17 -45.73 -5.08
N ILE A 6 -11.36 -44.51 -4.58
CA ILE A 6 -10.33 -43.49 -4.53
C ILE A 6 -9.19 -44.08 -3.67
N SER A 7 -7.96 -44.12 -4.20
CA SER A 7 -6.81 -44.72 -3.50
C SER A 7 -6.52 -43.95 -2.19
N SER A 8 -6.14 -44.68 -1.14
CA SER A 8 -5.79 -44.11 0.19
C SER A 8 -4.71 -43.01 0.10
N SER A 9 -3.79 -43.13 -0.86
CA SER A 9 -2.77 -42.12 -1.15
C SER A 9 -3.32 -40.81 -1.71
N ARG A 10 -4.44 -40.84 -2.45
CA ARG A 10 -5.10 -39.64 -2.98
C ARG A 10 -5.92 -38.95 -1.90
N MET A 11 -6.60 -39.72 -1.03
CA MET A 11 -7.33 -39.17 0.12
C MET A 11 -6.39 -38.49 1.13
N ALA A 12 -5.24 -39.10 1.45
CA ALA A 12 -4.25 -38.51 2.35
C ALA A 12 -3.64 -37.21 1.79
N LYS A 13 -3.43 -37.13 0.46
CA LYS A 13 -2.96 -35.91 -0.22
C LYS A 13 -4.02 -34.80 -0.23
N THR A 14 -5.30 -35.15 -0.40
CA THR A 14 -6.41 -34.19 -0.30
C THR A 14 -6.55 -33.63 1.12
N GLN A 15 -6.47 -34.48 2.14
CA GLN A 15 -6.54 -34.04 3.54
C GLN A 15 -5.38 -33.10 3.92
N ALA A 16 -4.15 -33.42 3.51
CA ALA A 16 -3.00 -32.56 3.78
C ALA A 16 -3.09 -31.19 3.09
N LEU A 17 -3.72 -31.12 1.91
CA LEU A 17 -3.99 -29.86 1.22
C LEU A 17 -5.06 -29.04 1.96
N ASP A 18 -6.12 -29.69 2.42
CA ASP A 18 -7.20 -29.05 3.19
C ASP A 18 -6.67 -28.52 4.53
N ASP A 19 -5.73 -29.22 5.19
CA ASP A 19 -5.06 -28.75 6.42
C ASP A 19 -4.24 -27.45 6.19
N LEU A 20 -3.59 -27.32 5.03
CA LEU A 20 -2.85 -26.10 4.67
C LEU A 20 -3.80 -24.94 4.38
N ILE A 21 -4.93 -25.19 3.70
CA ILE A 21 -5.99 -24.19 3.50
C ILE A 21 -6.53 -23.73 4.85
N MET A 22 -6.80 -24.65 5.79
CA MET A 22 -7.19 -24.30 7.16
C MET A 22 -6.12 -23.46 7.90
N GLY A 23 -4.83 -23.64 7.56
CA GLY A 23 -3.73 -22.83 8.08
C GLY A 23 -3.81 -21.34 7.72
N THR A 24 -4.41 -20.99 6.58
CA THR A 24 -4.57 -19.59 6.13
C THR A 24 -5.43 -18.76 7.09
N ASN A 25 -6.41 -19.40 7.74
CA ASN A 25 -7.27 -18.79 8.76
C ASN A 25 -6.44 -18.15 9.88
N SER A 26 -5.41 -18.85 10.37
CA SER A 26 -4.58 -18.34 11.48
C SER A 26 -3.87 -17.04 11.12
N SER A 27 -3.39 -16.89 9.88
CA SER A 27 -2.70 -15.68 9.43
C SER A 27 -3.65 -14.49 9.27
N SER A 28 -4.83 -14.74 8.69
CA SER A 28 -5.89 -13.73 8.50
C SER A 28 -6.41 -13.21 9.83
N ILE A 29 -6.74 -14.11 10.77
CA ILE A 29 -7.32 -13.76 12.06
C ILE A 29 -6.34 -12.99 12.96
N VAL A 30 -5.04 -13.31 12.91
CA VAL A 30 -4.02 -12.48 13.59
C VAL A 30 -4.00 -11.05 13.03
N SER A 31 -4.18 -10.90 11.72
CA SER A 31 -4.19 -9.57 11.08
C SER A 31 -5.46 -8.79 11.42
N LYS A 32 -6.64 -9.45 11.41
CA LYS A 32 -7.91 -8.88 11.91
C LYS A 32 -7.82 -8.50 13.40
N ARG A 33 -7.16 -9.30 14.24
CA ARG A 33 -6.90 -8.95 15.66
C ARG A 33 -5.99 -7.74 15.83
N SER A 34 -5.00 -7.58 14.95
CA SER A 34 -4.15 -6.37 14.94
C SER A 34 -4.98 -5.12 14.69
N VAL A 35 -5.88 -5.17 13.71
CA VAL A 35 -6.83 -4.09 13.39
C VAL A 35 -7.78 -3.83 14.56
N GLU A 36 -8.44 -4.86 15.08
CA GLU A 36 -9.38 -4.74 16.22
C GLU A 36 -8.77 -3.97 17.39
N ARG A 37 -7.52 -4.27 17.75
CA ARG A 37 -6.87 -3.60 18.88
C ARG A 37 -6.49 -2.16 18.60
N LEU A 38 -6.09 -1.82 17.37
CA LEU A 38 -5.55 -0.51 17.02
C LEU A 38 -6.60 0.47 16.50
N TYR A 39 -7.49 0.01 15.61
CA TYR A 39 -8.46 0.83 14.89
C TYR A 39 -9.83 0.87 15.59
N TYR A 40 -10.11 -0.10 16.46
CA TYR A 40 -11.36 -0.17 17.23
C TYR A 40 -11.08 -0.31 18.74
N PRO A 41 -10.30 0.62 19.35
CA PRO A 41 -9.89 0.49 20.75
C PRO A 41 -11.07 0.59 21.74
N ASN A 42 -12.16 1.21 21.32
CA ASN A 42 -13.34 1.47 22.16
C ASN A 42 -14.49 0.46 21.92
N GLU A 43 -14.33 -0.48 20.98
CA GLU A 43 -15.30 -1.55 20.75
C GLU A 43 -14.95 -2.80 21.56
N LEU A 44 -15.92 -3.70 21.77
CA LEU A 44 -15.64 -5.02 22.31
C LEU A 44 -14.75 -5.82 21.37
N HIS A 45 -13.74 -6.47 21.94
CA HIS A 45 -12.76 -7.26 21.20
C HIS A 45 -13.14 -8.72 21.20
N PHE A 46 -13.50 -9.28 20.05
CA PHE A 46 -13.90 -10.67 19.86
C PHE A 46 -12.79 -11.52 19.23
N PHE A 47 -11.97 -10.98 18.30
CA PHE A 47 -10.86 -11.73 17.70
C PHE A 47 -9.82 -12.17 18.75
N ARG A 48 -9.76 -11.48 19.91
CA ARG A 48 -8.88 -11.83 21.03
C ARG A 48 -9.05 -13.27 21.54
N TYR A 49 -10.23 -13.86 21.40
CA TYR A 49 -10.51 -15.21 21.88
C TYR A 49 -10.01 -16.30 20.92
N PHE A 50 -9.73 -15.92 19.67
CA PHE A 50 -9.23 -16.81 18.63
C PHE A 50 -7.72 -16.63 18.37
N VAL A 51 -7.07 -15.70 19.09
CA VAL A 51 -5.64 -15.39 18.94
C VAL A 51 -4.94 -15.44 20.30
N ASN A 52 -4.16 -16.50 20.52
CA ASN A 52 -3.46 -16.74 21.80
C ASN A 52 -2.52 -15.59 22.20
N LYS A 53 -1.79 -15.01 21.24
CA LYS A 53 -0.85 -13.92 21.49
C LYS A 53 -1.05 -12.81 20.48
N PHE A 54 -1.27 -11.59 20.98
CA PHE A 54 -1.34 -10.41 20.14
C PHE A 54 -0.07 -10.22 19.32
N GLN A 55 -0.22 -10.07 18.01
CA GLN A 55 0.85 -9.70 17.10
C GLN A 55 0.40 -8.48 16.30
N ARG A 56 1.11 -7.37 16.47
CA ARG A 56 0.91 -6.17 15.65
C ARG A 56 1.42 -6.47 14.23
N ARG A 57 0.63 -6.09 13.21
CA ARG A 57 1.07 -6.05 11.82
C ARG A 57 1.54 -4.65 11.43
N ALA A 58 2.29 -4.58 10.33
CA ALA A 58 2.74 -3.30 9.76
C ALA A 58 1.54 -2.44 9.33
N PRO A 59 1.67 -1.10 9.29
CA PRO A 59 0.59 -0.18 8.91
C PRO A 59 -0.08 -0.54 7.58
N LEU A 60 0.70 -0.88 6.54
CA LEU A 60 0.17 -1.41 5.27
C LEU A 60 -0.83 -2.55 5.45
N ILE A 61 -0.46 -3.55 6.25
CA ILE A 61 -1.29 -4.73 6.47
C ILE A 61 -2.53 -4.38 7.29
N ASN A 62 -2.38 -3.58 8.35
CA ASN A 62 -3.51 -3.16 9.16
C ASN A 62 -4.52 -2.37 8.32
N ARG A 63 -4.08 -1.37 7.54
CA ARG A 63 -4.96 -0.55 6.71
C ARG A 63 -5.68 -1.39 5.63
N GLY A 64 -4.99 -2.35 5.01
CA GLY A 64 -5.60 -3.30 4.09
C GLY A 64 -6.64 -4.22 4.74
N TYR A 65 -6.35 -4.77 5.92
CA TYR A 65 -7.33 -5.59 6.66
C TYR A 65 -8.48 -4.78 7.26
N TRP A 66 -8.23 -3.53 7.64
CA TRP A 66 -9.28 -2.61 8.08
C TRP A 66 -10.26 -2.34 6.95
N LEU A 67 -9.76 -2.08 5.73
CA LEU A 67 -10.60 -1.90 4.55
C LEU A 67 -11.39 -3.17 4.21
N ARG A 68 -10.78 -4.35 4.30
CA ARG A 68 -11.49 -5.64 4.12
C ARG A 68 -12.64 -5.80 5.11
N LEU A 69 -12.36 -5.61 6.41
CA LEU A 69 -13.37 -5.68 7.46
C LEU A 69 -14.50 -4.67 7.23
N ARG A 70 -14.14 -3.42 6.87
CA ARG A 70 -15.09 -2.36 6.57
C ARG A 70 -15.99 -2.70 5.37
N ALA A 71 -15.42 -3.25 4.30
CA ALA A 71 -16.17 -3.60 3.10
C ALA A 71 -17.25 -4.66 3.37
N ILE A 72 -16.89 -5.73 4.10
CA ILE A 72 -17.84 -6.77 4.52
C ILE A 72 -18.89 -6.20 5.48
N ASP A 73 -18.45 -5.46 6.51
CA ASP A 73 -19.31 -4.87 7.53
C ASP A 73 -20.37 -3.94 6.94
N VAL A 74 -20.02 -3.11 5.96
CA VAL A 74 -20.95 -2.21 5.28
C VAL A 74 -22.06 -2.99 4.54
N ILE A 75 -21.72 -4.04 3.79
CA ILE A 75 -22.71 -4.83 3.05
C ILE A 75 -23.61 -5.61 4.02
N VAL A 76 -23.01 -6.22 5.05
CA VAL A 76 -23.75 -6.93 6.10
C VAL A 76 -24.69 -5.98 6.85
N ARG A 77 -24.23 -4.78 7.21
CA ARG A 77 -25.05 -3.73 7.84
C ARG A 77 -26.22 -3.34 6.96
N GLN A 78 -26.00 -3.10 5.66
CA GLN A 78 -27.06 -2.75 4.73
C GLN A 78 -28.13 -3.85 4.68
N PHE A 79 -27.72 -5.11 4.62
CA PHE A 79 -28.65 -6.24 4.66
C PHE A 79 -29.43 -6.33 5.98
N ILE A 80 -28.75 -6.20 7.13
CA ILE A 80 -29.35 -6.27 8.48
C ILE A 80 -30.31 -5.11 8.74
N THR A 81 -30.02 -3.91 8.23
CA THR A 81 -30.83 -2.71 8.48
C THR A 81 -31.92 -2.49 7.43
N ALA A 82 -31.86 -3.16 6.27
CA ALA A 82 -32.87 -3.01 5.22
C ALA A 82 -34.29 -3.39 5.71
N PRO A 83 -35.32 -2.55 5.51
CA PRO A 83 -36.68 -2.88 5.90
C PRO A 83 -37.22 -4.02 5.02
N LYS A 84 -37.37 -5.23 5.59
CA LYS A 84 -37.96 -6.39 4.91
C LYS A 84 -39.00 -7.04 5.83
N PRO A 85 -40.25 -6.54 5.83
CA PRO A 85 -41.32 -7.09 6.66
C PRO A 85 -41.63 -8.55 6.27
N GLY A 86 -41.82 -9.42 7.25
CA GLY A 86 -42.38 -10.76 7.04
C GLY A 86 -41.40 -11.87 6.62
N ARG A 87 -40.08 -11.61 6.54
CA ARG A 87 -39.07 -12.66 6.34
C ARG A 87 -37.96 -12.56 7.38
N ARG A 88 -37.53 -13.72 7.91
CA ARG A 88 -36.32 -13.80 8.75
C ARG A 88 -35.09 -13.49 7.91
N LYS A 89 -34.13 -12.77 8.50
CA LYS A 89 -32.84 -12.50 7.87
C LYS A 89 -31.83 -13.56 8.27
N VAL A 90 -31.06 -14.03 7.30
CA VAL A 90 -30.05 -15.08 7.50
C VAL A 90 -28.75 -14.63 6.85
N VAL A 91 -27.67 -14.58 7.62
CA VAL A 91 -26.32 -14.34 7.09
C VAL A 91 -25.56 -15.65 7.14
N ILE A 92 -25.18 -16.19 5.98
CA ILE A 92 -24.45 -17.46 5.86
C ILE A 92 -23.01 -17.14 5.48
N ASN A 93 -22.08 -17.31 6.41
CA ASN A 93 -20.66 -17.06 6.22
C ASN A 93 -19.98 -18.35 5.72
N LEU A 94 -19.61 -18.36 4.44
CA LEU A 94 -19.04 -19.48 3.71
C LEU A 94 -17.51 -19.46 3.84
N GLY A 95 -16.95 -20.46 4.51
CA GLY A 95 -15.54 -20.47 4.89
C GLY A 95 -15.27 -19.49 6.03
N ALA A 96 -16.12 -19.54 7.06
CA ALA A 96 -16.15 -18.57 8.15
C ALA A 96 -14.87 -18.52 8.98
N GLY A 97 -14.03 -19.55 8.94
CA GLY A 97 -12.82 -19.64 9.74
C GLY A 97 -13.09 -19.34 11.22
N SER A 98 -12.24 -18.51 11.82
CA SER A 98 -12.46 -17.96 13.16
C SER A 98 -13.01 -16.53 13.13
N ASP A 99 -13.75 -16.18 12.09
CA ASP A 99 -14.41 -14.87 11.99
C ASP A 99 -15.39 -14.66 13.15
N VAL A 100 -15.55 -13.41 13.56
CA VAL A 100 -16.38 -12.96 14.68
C VAL A 100 -17.52 -12.04 14.23
N LEU A 101 -17.78 -11.97 12.91
CA LEU A 101 -18.86 -11.19 12.29
C LEU A 101 -20.22 -11.30 13.02
N PRO A 102 -20.68 -12.47 13.52
CA PRO A 102 -21.93 -12.56 14.25
C PRO A 102 -21.92 -11.67 15.50
N TRP A 103 -20.89 -11.80 16.35
CA TRP A 103 -20.78 -11.03 17.59
C TRP A 103 -20.54 -9.55 17.35
N GLN A 104 -19.72 -9.20 16.35
CA GLN A 104 -19.52 -7.80 15.96
C GLN A 104 -20.83 -7.15 15.48
N SER A 105 -21.62 -7.86 14.68
CA SER A 105 -22.89 -7.35 14.17
C SER A 105 -23.90 -7.12 15.29
N TYR A 106 -24.04 -8.06 16.23
CA TYR A 106 -24.93 -7.87 17.39
C TYR A 106 -24.44 -6.76 18.32
N HIS A 107 -23.12 -6.60 18.50
CA HIS A 107 -22.56 -5.52 19.29
C HIS A 107 -22.80 -4.13 18.66
N ARG A 108 -22.60 -4.01 17.34
CA ARG A 108 -22.67 -2.73 16.62
C ARG A 108 -24.09 -2.30 16.25
N TYR A 109 -24.97 -3.27 15.95
CA TYR A 109 -26.29 -2.98 15.37
C TYR A 109 -27.47 -3.32 16.29
N GLY A 110 -27.23 -3.96 17.44
CA GLY A 110 -28.21 -4.15 18.51
C GLY A 110 -29.56 -4.69 18.00
N ASP A 111 -30.63 -3.94 18.28
CA ASP A 111 -32.02 -4.31 17.93
C ASP A 111 -32.23 -4.55 16.42
N SER A 112 -31.41 -3.94 15.56
CA SER A 112 -31.48 -4.21 14.11
C SER A 112 -31.15 -5.68 13.77
N CYS A 113 -30.40 -6.37 14.64
CA CYS A 113 -30.06 -7.78 14.50
C CYS A 113 -31.10 -8.73 15.09
N GLU A 114 -32.15 -8.27 15.79
CA GLU A 114 -33.03 -9.13 16.60
C GLU A 114 -33.66 -10.29 15.80
N ASN A 115 -34.03 -10.04 14.53
CA ASN A 115 -34.59 -11.05 13.62
C ASN A 115 -33.54 -11.63 12.63
N THR A 116 -32.26 -11.63 13.00
CA THR A 116 -31.15 -12.10 12.16
C THR A 116 -30.47 -13.33 12.73
N LEU A 117 -30.47 -14.42 11.95
CA LEU A 117 -29.70 -15.63 12.23
C LEU A 117 -28.37 -15.59 11.48
N PHE A 118 -27.25 -15.80 12.19
CA PHE A 118 -25.95 -16.02 11.57
C PHE A 118 -25.63 -17.52 11.51
N ILE A 119 -25.12 -17.98 10.38
CA ILE A 119 -24.69 -19.36 10.16
C ILE A 119 -23.25 -19.33 9.68
N ASP A 120 -22.34 -19.89 10.48
CA ASP A 120 -20.96 -20.11 10.05
C ASP A 120 -20.82 -21.51 9.45
N VAL A 121 -20.22 -21.57 8.25
CA VAL A 121 -19.93 -22.82 7.55
C VAL A 121 -18.43 -22.88 7.28
N ASP A 122 -17.79 -23.98 7.68
CA ASP A 122 -16.39 -24.27 7.32
C ASP A 122 -16.12 -25.78 7.47
N TYR A 123 -14.90 -26.21 7.17
CA TYR A 123 -14.47 -27.58 7.39
C TYR A 123 -14.82 -28.07 8.81
N PRO A 124 -15.29 -29.33 8.96
CA PRO A 124 -15.69 -29.88 10.25
C PRO A 124 -14.67 -29.67 11.36
N ASP A 125 -13.39 -29.87 11.07
CA ASP A 125 -12.29 -29.72 12.04
C ASP A 125 -12.14 -28.29 12.55
N LEU A 126 -12.30 -27.31 11.65
CA LEU A 126 -12.18 -25.89 12.01
C LEU A 126 -13.41 -25.44 12.81
N MET A 127 -14.60 -25.89 12.43
CA MET A 127 -15.83 -25.59 13.18
C MET A 127 -15.86 -26.24 14.55
N ARG A 128 -15.31 -27.45 14.71
CA ARG A 128 -15.15 -28.07 16.05
C ARG A 128 -14.23 -27.24 16.95
N LYS A 129 -13.11 -26.74 16.43
CA LYS A 129 -12.22 -25.83 17.17
C LYS A 129 -12.93 -24.52 17.54
N LYS A 130 -13.66 -23.92 16.59
CA LYS A 130 -14.45 -22.70 16.85
C LYS A 130 -15.53 -22.94 17.91
N ARG A 131 -16.27 -24.05 17.82
CA ARG A 131 -17.29 -24.46 18.79
C ARG A 131 -16.71 -24.54 20.21
N ALA A 132 -15.56 -25.18 20.37
CA ALA A 132 -14.90 -25.31 21.67
C ALA A 132 -14.58 -23.93 22.27
N ILE A 133 -14.07 -22.99 21.46
CA ILE A 133 -13.77 -21.62 21.91
C ILE A 133 -15.07 -20.87 22.27
N VAL A 134 -16.09 -20.96 21.43
CA VAL A 134 -17.39 -20.30 21.65
C VAL A 134 -18.03 -20.81 22.94
N LEU A 135 -18.11 -22.12 23.16
CA LEU A 135 -18.69 -22.72 24.36
C LEU A 135 -17.82 -22.53 25.62
N GLY A 136 -16.51 -22.33 25.46
CA GLY A 136 -15.58 -22.07 26.56
C GLY A 136 -15.50 -20.60 26.96
N THR A 137 -16.06 -19.67 26.17
CA THR A 137 -15.91 -18.22 26.37
C THR A 137 -17.25 -17.57 26.70
N GLN A 138 -17.41 -17.10 27.94
CA GLN A 138 -18.67 -16.51 28.43
C GLN A 138 -19.23 -15.43 27.48
N GLN A 139 -18.40 -14.47 27.06
CA GLN A 139 -18.83 -13.37 26.19
C GLN A 139 -19.29 -13.83 24.80
N LEU A 140 -18.80 -14.97 24.31
CA LEU A 140 -19.27 -15.54 23.04
C LEU A 140 -20.54 -16.37 23.22
N ARG A 141 -20.67 -17.05 24.37
CA ARG A 141 -21.86 -17.84 24.73
C ARG A 141 -23.13 -17.01 24.90
N GLU A 142 -23.00 -15.75 25.31
CA GLU A 142 -24.14 -14.84 25.51
C GLU A 142 -25.04 -14.76 24.27
N LEU A 143 -24.46 -14.86 23.07
CA LEU A 143 -25.23 -14.85 21.81
C LEU A 143 -26.11 -16.12 21.62
N LEU A 144 -25.76 -17.23 22.26
CA LEU A 144 -26.45 -18.52 22.10
C LEU A 144 -27.76 -18.63 22.88
N GLY A 145 -27.99 -17.74 23.86
CA GLY A 145 -29.10 -17.87 24.79
C GLY A 145 -28.93 -19.00 25.81
N ASN A 146 -30.03 -19.38 26.46
CA ASN A 146 -30.00 -20.29 27.61
C ASN A 146 -29.81 -21.77 27.21
N ASP A 147 -30.50 -22.23 26.17
CA ASP A 147 -30.59 -23.65 25.82
C ASP A 147 -30.22 -23.91 24.34
N PRO A 148 -28.97 -23.65 23.91
CA PRO A 148 -28.55 -23.96 22.55
C PRO A 148 -28.49 -25.47 22.33
N TYR A 149 -28.87 -25.90 21.13
CA TYR A 149 -28.62 -27.26 20.66
C TYR A 149 -27.12 -27.44 20.40
N ILE A 150 -26.53 -28.50 20.95
CA ILE A 150 -25.14 -28.90 20.76
C ILE A 150 -25.16 -30.35 20.29
N SER A 151 -24.55 -30.65 19.14
CA SER A 151 -24.49 -32.04 18.68
C SER A 151 -23.58 -32.89 19.58
N GLU A 152 -24.06 -34.09 19.94
CA GLU A 152 -23.32 -35.11 20.67
C GLU A 152 -22.27 -35.83 19.81
N LYS A 153 -22.41 -35.77 18.47
CA LYS A 153 -21.52 -36.44 17.53
C LYS A 153 -20.76 -35.43 16.71
N ASP A 154 -19.45 -35.43 16.86
CA ASP A 154 -18.54 -34.59 16.07
C ASP A 154 -18.60 -34.83 14.55
N THR A 155 -19.21 -35.93 14.11
CA THR A 155 -19.44 -36.26 12.71
C THR A 155 -20.69 -35.61 12.12
N ASP A 156 -21.57 -35.05 12.96
CA ASP A 156 -22.79 -34.40 12.49
C ASP A 156 -22.45 -33.07 11.80
N PRO A 157 -23.05 -32.78 10.64
CA PRO A 157 -22.84 -31.50 9.98
C PRO A 157 -23.31 -30.30 10.81
N LEU A 158 -24.43 -30.42 11.55
CA LEU A 158 -24.94 -29.37 12.43
C LEU A 158 -24.33 -29.49 13.83
N LEU A 159 -23.37 -28.63 14.16
CA LEU A 159 -22.56 -28.77 15.38
C LEU A 159 -23.09 -27.98 16.57
N LEU A 160 -23.71 -26.82 16.32
CA LEU A 160 -24.24 -25.88 17.31
C LEU A 160 -25.40 -25.09 16.68
N ARG A 161 -26.51 -24.91 17.41
CA ARG A 161 -27.65 -24.09 16.95
C ARG A 161 -28.33 -23.36 18.10
N SER A 162 -28.63 -22.09 17.87
CA SER A 162 -29.46 -21.21 18.71
C SER A 162 -30.36 -20.36 17.82
N ASP A 163 -31.17 -19.48 18.40
CA ASP A 163 -32.02 -18.54 17.66
C ASP A 163 -31.21 -17.48 16.87
N LYS A 164 -30.00 -17.16 17.34
CA LYS A 164 -29.19 -16.07 16.77
C LYS A 164 -27.96 -16.57 16.01
N TYR A 165 -27.49 -17.77 16.30
CA TYR A 165 -26.25 -18.33 15.75
C TYR A 165 -26.28 -19.84 15.54
N CYS A 166 -25.67 -20.29 14.43
CA CYS A 166 -25.53 -21.69 14.04
C CYS A 166 -24.11 -21.98 13.51
N GLN A 167 -23.60 -23.20 13.75
CA GLN A 167 -22.34 -23.70 13.19
C GLN A 167 -22.57 -24.98 12.41
N VAL A 168 -22.08 -24.99 11.17
CA VAL A 168 -22.16 -26.13 10.27
C VAL A 168 -20.76 -26.56 9.85
N GLY A 169 -20.36 -27.78 10.22
CA GLY A 169 -19.15 -28.43 9.75
C GLY A 169 -19.39 -29.09 8.40
N CYS A 170 -18.99 -28.44 7.31
CA CYS A 170 -19.20 -28.94 5.95
C CYS A 170 -18.09 -28.46 5.00
N ASP A 171 -17.61 -29.38 4.17
CA ASP A 171 -16.80 -29.02 3.01
C ASP A 171 -17.71 -28.37 1.96
N LEU A 172 -17.42 -27.11 1.59
CA LEU A 172 -18.21 -26.36 0.60
C LEU A 172 -18.23 -27.01 -0.80
N ARG A 173 -17.30 -27.92 -1.09
CA ARG A 173 -17.31 -28.72 -2.34
C ARG A 173 -18.43 -29.77 -2.33
N GLU A 174 -18.88 -30.20 -1.15
CA GLU A 174 -19.95 -31.17 -0.94
C GLU A 174 -21.32 -30.48 -0.87
N LEU A 175 -21.67 -29.75 -1.93
CA LEU A 175 -22.82 -28.85 -2.00
C LEU A 175 -24.15 -29.48 -1.54
N GLU A 176 -24.44 -30.71 -1.97
CA GLU A 176 -25.66 -31.42 -1.58
C GLU A 176 -25.72 -31.77 -0.10
N SER A 177 -24.57 -31.97 0.55
CA SER A 177 -24.49 -32.19 1.99
C SER A 177 -24.75 -30.89 2.76
N LEU A 178 -24.19 -29.77 2.29
CA LEU A 178 -24.46 -28.44 2.84
C LEU A 178 -25.96 -28.11 2.74
N ARG A 179 -26.53 -28.27 1.54
CA ARG A 179 -27.95 -28.00 1.26
C ARG A 179 -28.86 -28.78 2.21
N ARG A 180 -28.70 -30.11 2.26
CA ARG A 180 -29.50 -30.99 3.12
C ARG A 180 -29.37 -30.62 4.59
N CYS A 181 -28.18 -30.24 5.04
CA CYS A 181 -27.97 -29.79 6.41
C CYS A 181 -28.77 -28.52 6.71
N LEU A 182 -28.64 -27.47 5.88
CA LEU A 182 -29.34 -26.21 6.10
C LEU A 182 -30.87 -26.36 6.03
N GLU A 183 -31.38 -27.09 5.04
CA GLU A 183 -32.82 -27.33 4.86
C GLU A 183 -33.41 -28.18 6.01
N SER A 184 -32.60 -28.94 6.75
CA SER A 184 -33.08 -29.76 7.88
C SER A 184 -33.59 -28.93 9.08
N PHE A 185 -33.20 -27.66 9.18
CA PHE A 185 -33.58 -26.80 10.31
C PHE A 185 -34.04 -25.40 9.92
N LEU A 186 -33.95 -25.01 8.65
CA LEU A 186 -34.29 -23.67 8.19
C LEU A 186 -34.87 -23.71 6.77
N PRO A 187 -36.15 -23.31 6.57
CA PRO A 187 -36.73 -23.18 5.24
C PRO A 187 -36.15 -21.95 4.52
N LEU A 188 -34.99 -22.11 3.88
CA LEU A 188 -34.25 -21.02 3.25
C LEU A 188 -35.06 -20.27 2.17
N SER A 189 -36.01 -20.94 1.51
CA SER A 189 -36.92 -20.34 0.53
C SER A 189 -37.82 -19.24 1.10
N GLU A 190 -38.06 -19.25 2.41
CA GLU A 190 -38.90 -18.28 3.12
C GLU A 190 -38.07 -17.15 3.76
N CYS A 191 -36.74 -17.23 3.66
CA CYS A 191 -35.82 -16.29 4.27
C CYS A 191 -35.34 -15.21 3.28
N SER A 192 -34.90 -14.08 3.82
CA SER A 192 -33.92 -13.23 3.13
C SER A 192 -32.54 -13.73 3.51
N VAL A 193 -31.69 -14.04 2.55
CA VAL A 193 -30.38 -14.69 2.81
C VAL A 193 -29.26 -13.85 2.22
N LEU A 194 -28.25 -13.51 3.02
CA LEU A 194 -26.98 -12.96 2.56
C LEU A 194 -25.91 -14.02 2.73
N PHE A 195 -25.32 -14.47 1.63
CA PHE A 195 -24.10 -15.27 1.64
C PHE A 195 -22.89 -14.34 1.73
N VAL A 196 -21.93 -14.65 2.59
CA VAL A 196 -20.66 -13.94 2.70
C VAL A 196 -19.54 -14.93 2.41
N ALA A 197 -18.67 -14.62 1.46
CA ALA A 197 -17.48 -15.40 1.15
C ALA A 197 -16.26 -14.46 1.12
N GLU A 198 -15.57 -14.35 2.26
CA GLU A 198 -14.39 -13.49 2.39
C GLU A 198 -13.11 -14.33 2.26
N VAL A 199 -12.48 -14.30 1.08
CA VAL A 199 -11.24 -15.01 0.74
C VAL A 199 -11.32 -16.50 1.13
N SER A 200 -12.42 -17.15 0.75
CA SER A 200 -12.67 -18.56 1.03
C SER A 200 -12.87 -19.37 -0.25
N VAL A 201 -13.83 -18.99 -1.09
CA VAL A 201 -14.17 -19.69 -2.33
C VAL A 201 -13.04 -19.64 -3.39
N THR A 202 -12.13 -18.68 -3.29
CA THR A 202 -10.94 -18.57 -4.16
C THR A 202 -10.01 -19.80 -4.10
N TYR A 203 -10.02 -20.53 -2.97
CA TYR A 203 -9.22 -21.76 -2.77
C TYR A 203 -9.90 -23.02 -3.32
N MET A 204 -11.21 -22.98 -3.55
CA MET A 204 -11.97 -24.08 -4.15
C MET A 204 -11.62 -24.18 -5.63
N ASP A 205 -11.68 -25.39 -6.19
CA ASP A 205 -11.62 -25.50 -7.66
C ASP A 205 -12.79 -24.72 -8.29
N THR A 206 -12.55 -24.17 -9.48
CA THR A 206 -13.48 -23.21 -10.07
C THR A 206 -14.86 -23.82 -10.31
N VAL A 207 -14.92 -25.11 -10.65
CA VAL A 207 -16.19 -25.82 -10.88
C VAL A 207 -17.03 -25.88 -9.61
N SER A 208 -16.44 -26.27 -8.49
CA SER A 208 -17.11 -26.32 -7.19
C SER A 208 -17.53 -24.93 -6.70
N ALA A 209 -16.65 -23.93 -6.82
CA ALA A 209 -16.96 -22.55 -6.42
C ALA A 209 -18.15 -21.99 -7.23
N ASP A 210 -18.16 -22.26 -8.52
CA ASP A 210 -19.20 -21.84 -9.44
C ASP A 210 -20.55 -22.54 -9.19
N ALA A 211 -20.51 -23.83 -8.84
CA ALA A 211 -21.70 -24.57 -8.44
C ALA A 211 -22.31 -24.02 -7.15
N LEU A 212 -21.48 -23.68 -6.16
CA LEU A 212 -21.92 -23.04 -4.91
C LEU A 212 -22.58 -21.67 -5.17
N ILE A 213 -21.96 -20.82 -5.99
CA ILE A 213 -22.49 -19.50 -6.37
C ILE A 213 -23.83 -19.63 -7.12
N GLN A 214 -23.94 -20.61 -8.02
CA GLN A 214 -25.18 -20.88 -8.76
C GLN A 214 -26.28 -21.38 -7.83
N TRP A 215 -26.00 -22.31 -6.93
CA TRP A 215 -26.99 -22.82 -5.98
C TRP A 215 -27.50 -21.70 -5.06
N ALA A 216 -26.60 -20.86 -4.55
CA ALA A 216 -26.95 -19.72 -3.71
C ALA A 216 -27.96 -18.77 -4.40
N SER A 217 -27.89 -18.60 -5.72
CA SER A 217 -28.82 -17.76 -6.48
C SER A 217 -30.25 -18.31 -6.53
N THR A 218 -30.44 -19.61 -6.29
CA THR A 218 -31.74 -20.30 -6.35
C THR A 218 -32.55 -20.20 -5.07
N ILE A 219 -31.97 -19.60 -4.02
CA ILE A 219 -32.55 -19.57 -2.69
C ILE A 219 -33.36 -18.29 -2.48
N GLY A 220 -34.68 -18.45 -2.31
CA GLY A 220 -35.57 -17.41 -1.79
C GLY A 220 -35.26 -16.00 -2.29
N GLN A 221 -35.02 -15.07 -1.37
CA GLN A 221 -34.47 -13.75 -1.66
C GLN A 221 -32.99 -13.68 -1.26
N ALA A 222 -32.12 -14.12 -2.16
CA ALA A 222 -30.69 -14.22 -1.92
C ALA A 222 -29.90 -12.98 -2.34
N GLU A 223 -28.87 -12.69 -1.55
CA GLU A 223 -27.81 -11.73 -1.79
C GLU A 223 -26.45 -12.42 -1.58
N PHE A 224 -25.40 -11.97 -2.27
CA PHE A 224 -24.05 -12.52 -2.13
C PHE A 224 -23.04 -11.41 -1.97
N CYS A 225 -22.22 -11.50 -0.92
CA CYS A 225 -21.07 -10.66 -0.66
C CYS A 225 -19.79 -11.47 -0.86
N LEU A 226 -19.06 -11.21 -1.93
CA LEU A 226 -17.79 -11.88 -2.23
C LEU A 226 -16.64 -10.89 -2.05
N LEU A 227 -15.57 -11.30 -1.36
CA LEU A 227 -14.30 -10.56 -1.33
C LEU A 227 -13.17 -11.52 -1.68
N GLU A 228 -12.53 -11.33 -2.84
CA GLU A 228 -11.44 -12.18 -3.30
C GLU A 228 -10.48 -11.46 -4.26
N GLN A 229 -9.40 -12.15 -4.65
CA GLN A 229 -8.36 -11.61 -5.51
C GLN A 229 -8.75 -11.56 -6.99
N ILE A 230 -8.14 -10.63 -7.73
CA ILE A 230 -8.19 -10.53 -9.19
C ILE A 230 -6.78 -10.21 -9.74
N LEU A 231 -6.59 -10.37 -11.05
CA LEU A 231 -5.33 -10.14 -11.78
C LEU A 231 -5.56 -9.15 -12.93
N PRO A 232 -5.83 -7.85 -12.65
CA PRO A 232 -6.28 -6.89 -13.66
C PRO A 232 -5.30 -6.70 -14.82
N HIS A 233 -4.00 -6.90 -14.58
CA HIS A 233 -2.92 -6.79 -15.58
C HIS A 233 -2.28 -8.15 -15.88
N GLY A 234 -2.99 -9.24 -15.61
CA GLY A 234 -2.49 -10.60 -15.80
C GLY A 234 -1.50 -11.08 -14.74
N PRO A 235 -1.10 -12.36 -14.80
CA PRO A 235 -0.25 -13.00 -13.78
C PRO A 235 1.21 -12.52 -13.78
N GLU A 236 1.67 -11.91 -14.88
CA GLU A 236 3.04 -11.41 -15.02
C GLU A 236 3.26 -10.03 -14.38
N HIS A 237 2.18 -9.31 -14.01
CA HIS A 237 2.32 -8.05 -13.28
C HIS A 237 3.10 -8.29 -11.98
N PRO A 238 4.06 -7.43 -11.61
CA PRO A 238 4.93 -7.66 -10.45
C PRO A 238 4.22 -7.95 -9.13
N PHE A 239 3.08 -7.30 -8.86
CA PHE A 239 2.27 -7.59 -7.68
C PHE A 239 1.58 -8.95 -7.81
N ALA A 240 0.89 -9.19 -8.93
CA ALA A 240 0.21 -10.44 -9.24
C ALA A 240 1.13 -11.66 -9.16
N SER A 241 2.28 -11.60 -9.84
CA SER A 241 3.28 -12.68 -9.86
C SER A 241 3.78 -13.01 -8.47
N THR A 242 4.01 -11.99 -7.64
CA THR A 242 4.47 -12.16 -6.25
C THR A 242 3.38 -12.76 -5.37
N MET A 243 2.13 -12.30 -5.53
CA MET A 243 0.96 -12.86 -4.86
C MET A 243 0.76 -14.34 -5.19
N LEU A 244 0.77 -14.70 -6.48
CA LEU A 244 0.60 -16.08 -6.94
C LEU A 244 1.71 -17.00 -6.39
N LYS A 245 2.97 -16.59 -6.54
CA LYS A 245 4.13 -17.33 -5.99
C LYS A 245 4.03 -17.54 -4.48
N HIS A 246 3.51 -16.56 -3.74
CA HIS A 246 3.28 -16.69 -2.30
C HIS A 246 2.27 -17.80 -1.99
N PHE A 247 1.10 -17.77 -2.63
CA PHE A 247 0.06 -18.78 -2.41
C PHE A 247 0.46 -20.17 -2.91
N ASP A 248 1.19 -20.26 -4.03
CA ASP A 248 1.73 -21.52 -4.55
C ASP A 248 2.76 -22.12 -3.59
N LYS A 249 3.65 -21.30 -3.01
CA LYS A 249 4.62 -21.75 -2.01
C LYS A 249 3.95 -22.31 -0.74
N LEU A 250 2.76 -21.81 -0.40
CA LEU A 250 1.96 -22.31 0.72
C LEU A 250 1.12 -23.55 0.35
N ASN A 251 1.13 -23.97 -0.93
CA ASN A 251 0.20 -24.95 -1.51
C ASN A 251 -1.27 -24.57 -1.32
N THR A 252 -1.59 -23.28 -1.34
CA THR A 252 -2.96 -22.75 -1.23
C THR A 252 -3.25 -21.88 -2.45
N SER A 253 -2.98 -22.41 -3.65
CA SER A 253 -3.10 -21.69 -4.91
C SER A 253 -4.50 -21.08 -5.09
N LEU A 254 -4.53 -19.86 -5.61
CA LEU A 254 -5.75 -19.16 -5.98
C LEU A 254 -6.25 -19.75 -7.31
N LYS A 255 -7.38 -20.44 -7.30
CA LYS A 255 -7.80 -21.25 -8.47
C LYS A 255 -8.68 -20.47 -9.42
N SER A 256 -9.65 -19.70 -8.88
CA SER A 256 -10.64 -18.98 -9.70
C SER A 256 -10.04 -17.78 -10.45
N VAL A 257 -8.92 -17.21 -9.98
CA VAL A 257 -8.33 -15.97 -10.51
C VAL A 257 -7.85 -16.07 -11.96
N ASN A 258 -7.50 -17.27 -12.44
CA ASN A 258 -7.09 -17.47 -13.84
C ASN A 258 -8.28 -17.43 -14.81
N GLN A 259 -9.47 -17.82 -14.34
CA GLN A 259 -10.70 -17.82 -15.14
C GLN A 259 -11.48 -16.51 -15.01
N TYR A 260 -11.39 -15.86 -13.84
CA TYR A 260 -12.06 -14.60 -13.54
C TYR A 260 -11.06 -13.51 -13.08
N PRO A 261 -10.11 -13.10 -13.94
CA PRO A 261 -9.02 -12.21 -13.56
C PRO A 261 -9.41 -10.73 -13.41
N THR A 262 -10.61 -10.32 -13.78
CA THR A 262 -11.03 -8.91 -13.83
C THR A 262 -12.38 -8.68 -13.16
N ILE A 263 -12.64 -7.41 -12.78
CA ILE A 263 -13.96 -6.95 -12.32
C ILE A 263 -15.08 -7.42 -13.27
N GLU A 264 -14.87 -7.25 -14.58
CA GLU A 264 -15.86 -7.61 -15.58
C GLU A 264 -16.09 -9.12 -15.68
N SER A 265 -15.02 -9.93 -15.60
CA SER A 265 -15.17 -11.38 -15.61
C SER A 265 -15.87 -11.92 -14.36
N GLN A 266 -15.69 -11.29 -13.20
CA GLN A 266 -16.42 -11.61 -11.97
C GLN A 266 -17.89 -11.18 -12.05
N ARG A 267 -18.19 -10.04 -12.65
CA ARG A 267 -19.56 -9.62 -12.95
C ARG A 267 -20.28 -10.65 -13.82
N ILE A 268 -19.68 -11.00 -14.96
CA ILE A 268 -20.21 -12.01 -15.89
C ILE A 268 -20.33 -13.38 -15.21
N ARG A 269 -19.41 -13.73 -14.30
CA ARG A 269 -19.47 -14.98 -13.52
C ARG A 269 -20.78 -15.08 -12.74
N PHE A 270 -21.16 -14.02 -12.02
CA PHE A 270 -22.39 -14.00 -11.23
C PHE A 270 -23.64 -13.91 -12.11
N GLU A 271 -23.64 -13.05 -13.12
CA GLU A 271 -24.79 -12.89 -14.04
C GLU A 271 -25.14 -14.21 -14.74
N LYS A 272 -24.14 -14.94 -15.25
CA LYS A 272 -24.34 -16.26 -15.85
C LYS A 272 -24.81 -17.32 -14.86
N ARG A 273 -24.77 -17.03 -13.57
CA ARG A 273 -25.12 -17.94 -12.48
C ARG A 273 -26.40 -17.54 -11.75
N GLY A 274 -27.31 -16.87 -12.44
CA GLY A 274 -28.64 -16.56 -11.93
C GLY A 274 -28.71 -15.35 -10.98
N TRP A 275 -27.68 -14.51 -10.96
CA TRP A 275 -27.69 -13.25 -10.22
C TRP A 275 -28.15 -12.11 -11.12
N ALA A 276 -29.32 -11.54 -10.83
CA ALA A 276 -29.98 -10.53 -11.67
C ALA A 276 -29.33 -9.14 -11.58
N SER A 277 -28.76 -8.78 -10.43
CA SER A 277 -28.01 -7.53 -10.25
C SER A 277 -26.69 -7.82 -9.57
N VAL A 278 -25.61 -7.24 -10.07
CA VAL A 278 -24.27 -7.42 -9.55
C VAL A 278 -23.62 -6.04 -9.44
N ASP A 279 -23.07 -5.72 -8.29
CA ASP A 279 -22.22 -4.56 -8.06
C ASP A 279 -20.82 -5.07 -7.71
N VAL A 280 -19.79 -4.54 -8.34
CA VAL A 280 -18.40 -4.96 -8.13
C VAL A 280 -17.53 -3.72 -8.01
N TRP A 281 -16.67 -3.70 -7.01
CA TRP A 281 -15.62 -2.70 -6.83
C TRP A 281 -14.30 -3.43 -6.61
N ASP A 282 -13.20 -2.94 -7.20
CA ASP A 282 -11.92 -3.19 -6.55
C ASP A 282 -11.86 -2.45 -5.19
N LEU A 283 -10.97 -2.86 -4.29
CA LEU A 283 -10.92 -2.22 -2.97
C LEU A 283 -10.47 -0.75 -3.04
N TRP A 284 -9.81 -0.31 -4.11
CA TRP A 284 -9.48 1.11 -4.27
C TRP A 284 -10.73 1.92 -4.67
N GLU A 285 -11.56 1.39 -5.55
CA GLU A 285 -12.89 1.94 -5.84
C GLU A 285 -13.75 1.96 -4.56
N ALA A 286 -13.69 0.91 -3.73
CA ALA A 286 -14.38 0.89 -2.44
C ALA A 286 -13.85 1.97 -1.48
N TRP A 287 -12.53 2.17 -1.41
CA TRP A 287 -11.89 3.23 -0.62
C TRP A 287 -12.38 4.63 -1.00
N ASN A 288 -12.56 4.90 -2.29
CA ASN A 288 -13.02 6.18 -2.81
C ASN A 288 -14.55 6.34 -2.82
N SER A 289 -15.31 5.28 -2.52
CA SER A 289 -16.77 5.28 -2.62
C SER A 289 -17.43 5.71 -1.32
N GLN A 290 -18.40 6.63 -1.43
CA GLN A 290 -19.25 7.08 -0.33
C GLN A 290 -20.16 5.97 0.23
N VAL A 291 -20.29 4.83 -0.48
CA VAL A 291 -20.98 3.65 0.04
C VAL A 291 -20.24 3.07 1.25
N PHE A 292 -18.91 3.06 1.19
CA PHE A 292 -18.07 2.38 2.17
C PHE A 292 -17.40 3.37 3.13
N LEU A 293 -16.95 4.53 2.62
CA LEU A 293 -16.21 5.52 3.40
C LEU A 293 -16.51 6.95 2.97
N ASN A 294 -16.73 7.83 3.95
CA ASN A 294 -16.66 9.27 3.75
C ASN A 294 -15.22 9.80 3.92
N SER A 295 -15.01 11.09 3.63
CA SER A 295 -13.69 11.72 3.70
C SER A 295 -13.12 11.81 5.13
N SER A 296 -13.98 12.04 6.13
CA SER A 296 -13.56 12.09 7.53
C SER A 296 -13.07 10.73 7.99
N GLU A 297 -13.81 9.66 7.70
CA GLU A 297 -13.43 8.29 8.04
C GLU A 297 -12.08 7.89 7.43
N ARG A 298 -11.74 8.39 6.23
CA ARG A 298 -10.41 8.17 5.64
C ARG A 298 -9.32 8.95 6.35
N ALA A 299 -9.57 10.23 6.65
CA ALA A 299 -8.62 11.10 7.32
C ALA A 299 -8.29 10.61 8.74
N ASP A 300 -9.30 10.17 9.49
CA ASP A 300 -9.16 9.69 10.87
C ASP A 300 -8.21 8.48 11.00
N LEU A 301 -7.99 7.72 9.91
CA LEU A 301 -7.07 6.57 9.90
C LEU A 301 -5.60 6.97 9.99
N ASP A 302 -5.26 8.21 9.61
CA ASP A 302 -3.89 8.72 9.72
C ASP A 302 -3.52 9.06 11.17
N ASP A 303 -4.51 9.22 12.06
CA ASP A 303 -4.29 9.42 13.51
C ASP A 303 -4.10 8.10 14.28
N VAL A 304 -4.49 6.96 13.70
CA VAL A 304 -4.33 5.63 14.31
C VAL A 304 -2.87 5.19 14.30
N GLU A 305 -2.20 5.31 13.14
CA GLU A 305 -0.78 5.02 13.01
C GLU A 305 -0.14 5.75 11.81
N PRO A 306 1.15 6.10 11.88
CA PRO A 306 1.85 6.76 10.78
C PRO A 306 1.86 5.88 9.51
N PHE A 307 1.43 6.45 8.39
CA PHE A 307 1.27 5.72 7.14
C PHE A 307 1.88 6.45 5.95
N ASP A 308 2.69 5.74 5.16
CA ASP A 308 3.34 6.27 3.95
C ASP A 308 3.60 5.20 2.86
N GLU A 309 2.85 4.11 2.89
CA GLU A 309 2.98 2.96 1.98
C GLU A 309 1.85 2.96 0.93
N TRP A 310 1.54 4.14 0.39
CA TRP A 310 0.36 4.36 -0.47
C TRP A 310 0.44 3.62 -1.81
N GLU A 311 1.62 3.56 -2.45
CA GLU A 311 1.78 2.78 -3.69
C GLU A 311 1.45 1.31 -3.46
N GLU A 312 1.90 0.76 -2.33
CA GLU A 312 1.66 -0.63 -1.93
C GLU A 312 0.20 -0.90 -1.62
N PHE A 313 -0.45 0.05 -0.94
CA PHE A 313 -1.86 -0.05 -0.57
C PHE A 313 -2.77 0.01 -1.79
N ILE A 314 -2.50 0.91 -2.73
CA ILE A 314 -3.24 1.00 -3.98
C ILE A 314 -3.03 -0.26 -4.81
N LEU A 315 -1.80 -0.76 -4.97
CA LEU A 315 -1.54 -2.02 -5.66
C LEU A 315 -2.30 -3.19 -5.02
N PHE A 316 -2.26 -3.32 -3.69
CA PHE A 316 -3.07 -4.31 -2.98
C PHE A 316 -4.56 -4.14 -3.28
N ALA A 317 -5.07 -2.91 -3.16
CA ALA A 317 -6.48 -2.62 -3.29
C ALA A 317 -7.01 -2.85 -4.72
N ARG A 318 -6.17 -2.71 -5.75
CA ARG A 318 -6.48 -3.04 -7.15
C ARG A 318 -6.49 -4.53 -7.46
N HIS A 319 -5.91 -5.37 -6.60
CA HIS A 319 -5.84 -6.83 -6.78
C HIS A 319 -6.84 -7.59 -5.92
N TYR A 320 -7.76 -6.89 -5.26
CA TYR A 320 -8.85 -7.44 -4.47
C TYR A 320 -10.14 -6.75 -4.84
N ILE A 321 -11.24 -7.51 -4.92
CA ILE A 321 -12.58 -6.96 -5.13
C ILE A 321 -13.46 -7.18 -3.92
N VAL A 322 -14.48 -6.33 -3.80
CA VAL A 322 -15.72 -6.62 -3.07
C VAL A 322 -16.87 -6.60 -4.07
N LEU A 323 -17.73 -7.61 -4.01
CA LEU A 323 -18.87 -7.79 -4.90
C LEU A 323 -20.14 -7.99 -4.08
N HIS A 324 -21.21 -7.29 -4.44
CA HIS A 324 -22.55 -7.46 -3.91
C HIS A 324 -23.52 -7.84 -5.04
N ALA A 325 -24.02 -9.06 -5.02
CA ALA A 325 -24.99 -9.54 -5.99
C ALA A 325 -26.36 -9.80 -5.34
N THR A 326 -27.44 -9.62 -6.09
CA THR A 326 -28.81 -9.96 -5.68
C THR A 326 -29.48 -10.84 -6.73
N SER A 327 -30.19 -11.89 -6.30
CA SER A 327 -30.91 -12.79 -7.21
C SER A 327 -32.15 -12.15 -7.84
N TYR A 328 -32.51 -10.96 -7.37
CA TYR A 328 -33.62 -10.13 -7.84
C TYR A 328 -33.11 -8.78 -8.36
N GLN A 329 -33.94 -8.10 -9.15
CA GLN A 329 -33.61 -6.77 -9.70
C GLN A 329 -33.63 -5.72 -8.59
N LYS A 330 -32.55 -4.93 -8.45
CA LYS A 330 -32.57 -3.71 -7.61
C LYS A 330 -33.36 -2.61 -8.31
N SER A 331 -34.16 -1.85 -7.56
CA SER A 331 -34.91 -0.69 -8.07
C SER A 331 -34.00 0.53 -8.34
N GLU A 332 -32.88 0.62 -7.64
CA GLU A 332 -31.87 1.67 -7.81
C GLU A 332 -30.79 1.23 -8.79
N LYS A 333 -30.23 2.17 -9.56
CA LYS A 333 -29.02 1.89 -10.35
C LYS A 333 -27.90 1.49 -9.38
N GLY A 334 -27.30 0.34 -9.64
CA GLY A 334 -26.21 -0.20 -8.83
C GLY A 334 -25.12 0.82 -8.54
N ALA A 335 -24.66 0.86 -7.28
CA ALA A 335 -23.60 1.77 -6.86
C ALA A 335 -22.19 1.29 -7.30
N GLY A 336 -22.09 0.05 -7.81
CA GLY A 336 -20.89 -0.55 -8.36
C GLY A 336 -20.58 -0.02 -9.76
N LYS A 337 -20.04 1.19 -9.85
CA LYS A 337 -19.53 1.74 -11.10
C LYS A 337 -18.13 1.19 -11.36
N ASN A 338 -17.99 0.39 -12.42
CA ASN A 338 -16.70 -0.04 -12.94
C ASN A 338 -16.00 1.16 -13.60
N MET A 339 -14.92 1.67 -13.01
CA MET A 339 -14.01 2.55 -13.73
C MET A 339 -13.25 1.69 -14.73
N ARG A 340 -13.58 1.81 -16.02
CA ARG A 340 -12.80 1.15 -17.06
C ARG A 340 -11.46 1.87 -17.21
N ALA A 341 -10.39 1.09 -17.41
CA ALA A 341 -9.10 1.62 -17.81
C ALA A 341 -9.28 2.49 -19.06
N SER A 342 -8.74 3.71 -19.02
CA SER A 342 -8.76 4.59 -20.17
C SER A 342 -8.01 3.94 -21.33
N SER A 343 -8.52 4.13 -22.55
CA SER A 343 -7.83 3.79 -23.79
C SER A 343 -7.59 5.10 -24.53
N PRO A 344 -6.50 5.82 -24.24
CA PRO A 344 -6.23 7.12 -24.84
C PRO A 344 -6.12 7.01 -26.37
N ASP A 345 -6.63 7.98 -27.11
CA ASP A 345 -6.52 7.94 -28.59
C ASP A 345 -5.10 8.27 -29.09
N MET A 346 -4.33 9.00 -28.27
CA MET A 346 -3.01 9.50 -28.63
C MET A 346 -1.92 8.59 -28.06
N HIS A 347 -1.13 8.00 -28.96
CA HIS A 347 -0.02 7.10 -28.62
C HIS A 347 1.28 7.59 -29.28
N VAL A 348 2.40 7.26 -28.65
CA VAL A 348 3.74 7.41 -29.22
C VAL A 348 4.55 6.16 -28.98
N LYS A 349 5.38 5.78 -29.95
CA LYS A 349 6.24 4.59 -29.83
C LYS A 349 7.60 4.93 -29.25
N ALA A 350 8.06 4.12 -28.30
CA ALA A 350 9.41 4.17 -27.78
C ALA A 350 10.04 2.78 -27.80
N ASN A 351 11.32 2.71 -28.17
CA ASN A 351 12.03 1.44 -28.22
C ASN A 351 12.69 1.16 -26.87
N THR A 352 12.36 0.03 -26.27
CA THR A 352 12.91 -0.34 -24.96
C THR A 352 13.92 -1.47 -25.08
N ILE A 353 15.07 -1.28 -24.46
CA ILE A 353 16.09 -2.30 -24.25
C ILE A 353 16.12 -2.61 -22.76
N ALA A 354 15.66 -3.81 -22.40
CA ALA A 354 15.75 -4.32 -21.05
C ALA A 354 17.06 -5.09 -20.88
N THR A 355 17.96 -4.57 -20.05
CA THR A 355 19.15 -5.30 -19.62
C THR A 355 18.81 -6.00 -18.30
N LYS A 356 19.19 -7.28 -18.19
CA LYS A 356 19.07 -8.03 -16.93
C LYS A 356 19.89 -7.34 -15.81
N SER A 357 19.78 -7.88 -14.60
CA SER A 357 20.56 -7.40 -13.46
C SER A 357 22.05 -7.25 -13.78
N LEU A 358 22.56 -6.03 -13.58
CA LEU A 358 23.98 -5.70 -13.69
C LEU A 358 24.76 -5.97 -12.39
N GLY A 359 24.16 -6.68 -11.42
CA GLY A 359 24.79 -6.97 -10.13
C GLY A 359 24.68 -5.86 -9.08
N ALA A 360 23.99 -4.77 -9.39
CA ALA A 360 23.73 -3.69 -8.44
C ALA A 360 22.86 -4.16 -7.25
N PRO A 361 23.02 -3.57 -6.05
CA PRO A 361 22.12 -3.81 -4.93
C PRO A 361 20.66 -3.49 -5.25
N LYS A 362 19.75 -4.12 -4.51
CA LYS A 362 18.33 -3.84 -4.59
C LYS A 362 18.03 -2.47 -3.98
N ARG A 363 17.39 -1.58 -4.76
CA ARG A 363 17.09 -0.21 -4.34
C ARG A 363 15.75 0.29 -4.88
N ARG A 364 14.98 0.96 -4.03
CA ARG A 364 13.76 1.71 -4.36
C ARG A 364 13.69 3.02 -3.58
N PHE A 365 12.95 4.01 -4.07
CA PHE A 365 12.83 5.37 -3.49
C PHE A 365 14.16 6.11 -3.30
N GLY A 366 15.19 5.73 -4.05
CA GLY A 366 16.40 6.54 -4.23
C GLY A 366 16.19 7.51 -5.39
N ALA A 367 16.87 8.65 -5.38
CA ALA A 367 16.84 9.62 -6.47
C ALA A 367 18.10 9.49 -7.32
N ALA A 368 18.02 9.80 -8.61
CA ALA A 368 19.15 9.70 -9.52
C ALA A 368 19.67 11.07 -9.96
N LEU A 369 20.98 11.14 -10.23
CA LEU A 369 21.64 12.29 -10.84
C LEU A 369 22.64 11.85 -11.91
N ALA A 370 22.92 12.75 -12.84
CA ALA A 370 23.91 12.55 -13.89
C ALA A 370 25.26 13.16 -13.47
N ALA A 371 26.26 12.33 -13.18
CA ALA A 371 27.59 12.76 -12.80
C ALA A 371 28.60 12.62 -13.95
N SER A 372 29.75 13.27 -13.81
CA SER A 372 30.88 13.08 -14.72
C SER A 372 32.21 13.09 -13.98
N ASN A 373 33.23 12.49 -14.58
CA ASN A 373 34.60 12.62 -14.09
C ASN A 373 35.38 13.65 -14.95
N PRO A 374 36.56 14.13 -14.49
CA PRO A 374 37.39 15.07 -15.25
C PRO A 374 37.84 14.57 -16.62
N GLU A 375 37.88 13.25 -16.82
CA GLU A 375 38.29 12.57 -18.06
C GLU A 375 37.14 12.47 -19.07
N GLY A 376 35.98 13.05 -18.77
CA GLY A 376 34.82 13.10 -19.67
C GLY A 376 33.83 11.93 -19.50
N GLY A 377 34.09 11.01 -18.57
CA GLY A 377 33.20 9.90 -18.25
C GLY A 377 31.83 10.36 -17.77
N LYS A 378 30.77 9.64 -18.18
CA LYS A 378 29.37 9.91 -17.83
C LYS A 378 28.80 8.80 -16.97
N TYR A 379 28.14 9.19 -15.88
CA TYR A 379 27.63 8.24 -14.88
C TYR A 379 26.21 8.59 -14.44
N LEU A 380 25.42 7.55 -14.18
CA LEU A 380 24.19 7.64 -13.38
C LEU A 380 24.55 7.28 -11.93
N VAL A 381 24.18 8.14 -11.00
CA VAL A 381 24.32 7.90 -9.56
C VAL A 381 22.93 7.77 -8.95
N HIS A 382 22.57 6.58 -8.46
CA HIS A 382 21.31 6.31 -7.77
C HIS A 382 21.52 6.40 -6.25
N ALA A 383 21.21 7.57 -5.69
CA ALA A 383 21.56 7.93 -4.33
C ALA A 383 20.47 7.53 -3.32
N LEU A 384 20.90 6.95 -2.19
CA LEU A 384 20.07 6.68 -1.00
C LEU A 384 18.80 5.86 -1.33
N GLY A 385 17.77 5.92 -0.50
CA GLY A 385 16.55 5.15 -0.69
C GLY A 385 16.45 3.95 0.24
N MET A 386 15.74 2.92 -0.20
CA MET A 386 15.37 1.74 0.58
C MET A 386 15.94 0.49 -0.08
N GLY A 387 16.75 -0.26 0.66
CA GLY A 387 17.24 -1.59 0.30
C GLY A 387 16.38 -2.69 0.92
N SER A 388 16.87 -3.93 0.86
CA SER A 388 16.10 -5.09 1.33
C SER A 388 15.79 -5.08 2.82
N ASN A 389 16.67 -4.50 3.65
CA ASN A 389 16.55 -4.56 5.12
C ASN A 389 16.48 -3.18 5.78
N ALA A 390 16.96 -2.13 5.12
CA ALA A 390 17.10 -0.81 5.71
C ALA A 390 17.13 0.28 4.64
N ARG A 391 16.97 1.52 5.08
CA ARG A 391 17.33 2.69 4.28
C ARG A 391 18.83 2.68 4.01
N LEU A 392 19.21 3.08 2.81
CA LEU A 392 20.58 3.04 2.32
C LEU A 392 21.27 4.38 2.54
N ASP A 393 22.51 4.31 3.01
CA ASP A 393 23.48 5.39 3.08
C ASP A 393 24.46 5.34 1.89
N SER A 394 24.18 4.55 0.87
CA SER A 394 25.04 4.37 -0.31
C SER A 394 24.44 4.95 -1.59
N CYS A 395 25.27 5.11 -2.61
CA CYS A 395 24.89 5.50 -3.96
C CYS A 395 25.31 4.41 -4.95
N ASP A 396 24.40 3.86 -5.75
CA ASP A 396 24.78 2.90 -6.81
C ASP A 396 25.25 3.69 -8.03
N VAL A 397 26.42 3.35 -8.57
CA VAL A 397 27.03 4.06 -9.70
C VAL A 397 27.03 3.21 -10.95
N TYR A 398 26.55 3.77 -12.05
CA TYR A 398 26.52 3.14 -13.37
C TYR A 398 27.25 4.01 -14.39
N SER A 399 28.21 3.44 -15.14
CA SER A 399 28.76 4.08 -16.33
C SER A 399 27.72 4.06 -17.45
N LEU A 400 27.62 5.17 -18.19
CA LEU A 400 26.74 5.35 -19.34
C LEU A 400 27.50 5.28 -20.68
N GLN A 401 28.72 4.74 -20.67
CA GLN A 401 29.59 4.62 -21.84
C GLN A 401 30.43 3.34 -21.76
N GLU A 402 31.08 2.96 -22.87
CA GLU A 402 31.91 1.75 -22.91
C GLU A 402 33.13 1.80 -22.00
N SER A 403 33.65 3.00 -21.69
CA SER A 403 34.86 3.11 -20.87
C SER A 403 34.59 2.78 -19.40
N ASN A 404 35.53 2.04 -18.80
CA ASN A 404 35.51 1.60 -17.40
C ASN A 404 36.31 2.55 -16.47
N LEU A 405 36.35 3.84 -16.77
CA LEU A 405 37.04 4.78 -15.89
C LEU A 405 36.35 4.78 -14.51
N PRO A 406 37.11 4.70 -13.40
CA PRO A 406 36.53 4.64 -12.07
C PRO A 406 35.88 5.97 -11.72
N PHE A 407 34.69 5.92 -11.13
CA PHE A 407 34.04 7.09 -10.56
C PHE A 407 34.45 7.27 -9.10
N ALA A 408 35.22 8.32 -8.81
CA ALA A 408 35.59 8.68 -7.45
C ALA A 408 34.57 9.68 -6.87
N MET A 409 33.92 9.29 -5.77
CA MET A 409 33.01 10.13 -4.99
C MET A 409 33.56 10.32 -3.57
N SER A 410 33.45 11.53 -3.02
CA SER A 410 33.73 11.74 -1.59
C SER A 410 32.77 10.95 -0.72
N SER A 411 33.27 10.39 0.38
CA SER A 411 32.46 9.66 1.35
C SER A 411 31.63 10.58 2.24
N ASN A 412 31.87 11.90 2.29
CA ASN A 412 31.03 12.79 3.09
C ASN A 412 29.68 13.04 2.40
N GLY A 413 28.57 12.91 3.13
CA GLY A 413 27.26 13.17 2.54
C GLY A 413 26.05 13.02 3.45
N PRO A 414 24.84 13.11 2.87
CA PRO A 414 23.57 13.00 3.58
C PRO A 414 23.38 11.63 4.24
N SER A 415 22.67 11.63 5.37
CA SER A 415 22.21 10.43 6.05
C SER A 415 21.15 9.65 5.26
N ALA A 416 21.06 8.35 5.54
CA ALA A 416 20.12 7.42 4.91
C ALA A 416 18.65 7.90 5.02
N ARG A 417 17.99 8.04 3.86
CA ARG A 417 16.62 8.58 3.74
C ARG A 417 15.92 8.07 2.49
N ILE A 418 14.60 8.21 2.45
CA ILE A 418 13.75 7.95 1.27
C ILE A 418 12.84 9.15 0.99
N CYS A 419 12.24 9.19 -0.20
CA CYS A 419 11.25 10.21 -0.59
C CYS A 419 11.79 11.65 -0.52
N HIS A 420 13.09 11.81 -0.75
CA HIS A 420 13.77 13.08 -1.03
C HIS A 420 13.76 13.33 -2.53
N THR A 421 14.04 14.55 -2.96
CA THR A 421 14.29 14.88 -4.37
C THR A 421 15.77 15.13 -4.60
N ILE A 422 16.25 14.90 -5.83
CA ILE A 422 17.51 15.43 -6.33
C ILE A 422 17.20 16.16 -7.64
N THR A 423 17.55 17.43 -7.72
CA THR A 423 17.19 18.31 -8.84
C THR A 423 18.44 19.02 -9.38
N ASP A 424 18.63 19.03 -10.70
CA ASP A 424 19.72 19.76 -11.36
C ASP A 424 19.55 21.28 -11.16
N LEU A 425 20.62 22.00 -10.86
CA LEU A 425 20.66 23.46 -10.72
C LEU A 425 21.05 24.18 -12.03
N GLY A 426 21.09 23.47 -13.15
CA GLY A 426 21.39 23.99 -14.50
C GLY A 426 22.84 24.39 -14.74
N GLN A 427 23.64 24.57 -13.69
CA GLN A 427 25.07 24.90 -13.72
C GLN A 427 25.96 23.67 -13.44
N GLY A 428 25.37 22.47 -13.45
CA GLY A 428 26.06 21.20 -13.23
C GLY A 428 26.05 20.70 -11.79
N ASP A 429 25.60 21.48 -10.81
CA ASP A 429 25.40 21.04 -9.43
C ASP A 429 23.97 20.49 -9.23
N PHE A 430 23.77 19.64 -8.22
CA PHE A 430 22.45 19.07 -7.91
C PHE A 430 22.03 19.36 -6.47
N LEU A 431 20.79 19.76 -6.26
CA LEU A 431 20.19 19.97 -4.95
C LEU A 431 19.45 18.71 -4.50
N LEU A 432 19.86 18.13 -3.37
CA LEU A 432 19.05 17.20 -2.59
C LEU A 432 18.24 17.96 -1.54
N ALA A 433 16.92 17.73 -1.50
CA ALA A 433 16.03 18.36 -0.53
C ALA A 433 15.24 17.35 0.31
N GLY A 434 15.28 17.54 1.63
CA GLY A 434 14.43 16.86 2.60
C GLY A 434 14.51 15.33 2.55
N GLY A 435 13.34 14.69 2.52
CA GLY A 435 13.14 13.25 2.65
C GLY A 435 12.76 12.86 4.07
N ARG A 436 12.76 11.55 4.35
CA ARG A 436 12.43 11.05 5.69
C ARG A 436 13.24 9.84 6.13
N ALA A 437 13.42 9.73 7.44
CA ALA A 437 13.92 8.52 8.10
C ALA A 437 12.78 7.58 8.53
N SER A 438 11.62 8.11 8.88
CA SER A 438 10.38 7.35 9.14
C SER A 438 9.19 8.24 8.81
N PRO A 439 7.96 7.72 8.66
CA PRO A 439 6.79 8.57 8.40
C PRO A 439 6.58 9.68 9.44
N SER A 440 7.12 9.51 10.66
CA SER A 440 7.09 10.51 11.74
C SER A 440 8.38 11.34 11.88
N LYS A 441 9.39 11.10 11.03
CA LYS A 441 10.68 11.79 11.07
C LYS A 441 11.04 12.29 9.67
N ALA A 442 10.34 13.35 9.27
CA ALA A 442 10.67 14.16 8.11
C ALA A 442 12.00 14.91 8.34
N LEU A 443 12.75 15.16 7.27
CA LEU A 443 14.06 15.79 7.29
C LEU A 443 13.99 17.19 6.68
N ILE A 444 14.77 18.09 7.26
CA ILE A 444 14.82 19.52 6.90
C ILE A 444 16.11 19.88 6.15
N ASP A 445 17.15 19.05 6.27
CA ASP A 445 18.46 19.32 5.72
C ASP A 445 18.50 19.17 4.20
N CYS A 446 19.27 20.04 3.55
CA CYS A 446 19.54 20.04 2.12
C CYS A 446 21.03 19.92 1.85
N TRP A 447 21.35 19.33 0.71
CA TRP A 447 22.73 19.10 0.28
C TRP A 447 22.89 19.45 -1.19
N ILE A 448 24.05 19.98 -1.57
CA ILE A 448 24.43 20.21 -2.95
C ILE A 448 25.49 19.17 -3.32
N PHE A 449 25.24 18.41 -4.38
CA PHE A 449 26.26 17.60 -5.02
C PHE A 449 27.04 18.47 -6.01
N LYS A 450 28.32 18.70 -5.72
CA LYS A 450 29.25 19.41 -6.58
C LYS A 450 29.79 18.46 -7.65
N LYS A 451 29.44 18.69 -8.92
CA LYS A 451 29.84 17.80 -10.02
C LYS A 451 31.32 17.83 -10.34
N ASN A 452 32.00 18.97 -10.10
CA ASN A 452 33.43 19.09 -10.38
C ASN A 452 34.28 18.29 -9.39
N SER A 453 33.88 18.23 -8.12
CA SER A 453 34.59 17.52 -7.06
C SER A 453 33.97 16.18 -6.68
N ASN A 454 32.82 15.82 -7.27
CA ASN A 454 32.01 14.65 -6.93
C ASN A 454 31.81 14.50 -5.41
N SER A 455 31.42 15.60 -4.75
CA SER A 455 31.28 15.67 -3.30
C SER A 455 29.97 16.33 -2.88
N TRP A 456 29.42 15.90 -1.74
CA TRP A 456 28.26 16.52 -1.13
C TRP A 456 28.66 17.61 -0.14
N GLU A 457 27.98 18.75 -0.21
CA GLU A 457 28.12 19.88 0.71
C GLU A 457 26.76 20.25 1.31
N LYS A 458 26.69 20.49 2.61
CA LYS A 458 25.44 20.93 3.25
C LYS A 458 25.11 22.35 2.80
N THR A 459 23.85 22.65 2.53
CA THR A 459 23.37 23.99 2.16
C THR A 459 22.23 24.45 3.10
N PHE A 460 21.54 25.53 2.74
CA PHE A 460 20.40 26.08 3.48
C PHE A 460 19.33 25.01 3.74
N GLU A 461 18.90 24.90 4.99
CA GLU A 461 17.84 23.97 5.41
C GLU A 461 16.48 24.48 4.93
N LEU A 462 15.57 23.56 4.60
CA LEU A 462 14.19 23.88 4.23
C LEU A 462 13.50 24.67 5.36
N PRO A 463 12.54 25.57 5.07
CA PRO A 463 11.80 26.27 6.12
C PRO A 463 10.95 25.34 6.99
N VAL A 464 10.52 24.21 6.44
CA VAL A 464 9.81 23.12 7.13
C VAL A 464 10.36 21.77 6.64
N PRO A 465 10.38 20.71 7.46
CA PRO A 465 10.80 19.40 6.98
C PRO A 465 9.81 18.88 5.94
N LEU A 466 10.29 18.28 4.85
CA LEU A 466 9.43 17.80 3.76
C LEU A 466 9.87 16.44 3.24
N PHE A 467 8.91 15.57 2.95
CA PHE A 467 9.12 14.35 2.16
C PHE A 467 7.95 14.11 1.20
N ARG A 468 8.20 13.37 0.11
CA ARG A 468 7.23 13.22 -1.00
C ARG A 468 6.75 14.57 -1.57
N HIS A 469 7.57 15.61 -1.49
CA HIS A 469 7.37 16.86 -2.21
C HIS A 469 7.86 16.69 -3.65
N SER A 470 7.39 17.53 -4.56
CA SER A 470 8.00 17.69 -5.89
C SER A 470 9.03 18.81 -5.83
N ALA A 471 10.15 18.64 -6.55
CA ALA A 471 11.14 19.70 -6.74
C ALA A 471 11.50 19.79 -8.22
N VAL A 472 11.40 20.99 -8.79
CA VAL A 472 11.58 21.23 -10.22
C VAL A 472 12.52 22.41 -10.46
N GLN A 473 13.49 22.23 -11.36
CA GLN A 473 14.38 23.31 -11.78
C GLN A 473 13.58 24.34 -12.58
N LEU A 474 13.84 25.63 -12.34
CA LEU A 474 13.32 26.72 -13.14
C LEU A 474 14.27 26.96 -14.33
N PRO A 475 13.88 26.62 -15.57
CA PRO A 475 14.80 26.51 -16.70
C PRO A 475 15.51 27.82 -17.04
N GLY A 476 16.80 27.74 -17.41
CA GLY A 476 17.64 28.93 -17.64
C GLY A 476 18.12 29.63 -16.36
N SER A 477 17.92 29.02 -15.18
CA SER A 477 18.39 29.52 -13.89
C SER A 477 18.95 28.40 -13.00
N SER A 478 19.45 28.79 -11.82
CA SER A 478 19.83 27.86 -10.73
C SER A 478 18.82 27.82 -9.59
N LEU A 479 17.57 28.17 -9.89
CA LEU A 479 16.49 28.16 -8.92
C LEU A 479 15.72 26.83 -8.99
N VAL A 480 15.21 26.39 -7.84
CA VAL A 480 14.36 25.18 -7.74
C VAL A 480 13.08 25.54 -7.03
N LEU A 481 11.93 25.19 -7.62
CA LEU A 481 10.62 25.31 -7.00
C LEU A 481 10.25 23.99 -6.32
N VAL A 482 9.84 24.07 -5.05
CA VAL A 482 9.34 22.94 -4.25
C VAL A 482 7.85 23.11 -4.01
N LEU A 483 7.09 22.04 -4.26
CA LEU A 483 5.63 22.01 -4.14
C LEU A 483 5.15 20.79 -3.33
N GLY A 484 4.20 21.03 -2.43
CA GLY A 484 3.50 20.00 -1.66
C GLY A 484 4.41 19.20 -0.72
N GLY A 485 4.03 17.95 -0.48
CA GLY A 485 4.74 17.03 0.40
C GLY A 485 4.24 17.04 1.84
N LYS A 486 4.65 16.01 2.59
CA LYS A 486 4.30 15.86 4.01
C LYS A 486 5.35 16.50 4.91
N THR A 487 4.88 17.18 5.95
CA THR A 487 5.71 17.70 7.04
C THR A 487 5.75 16.77 8.26
N GLY A 488 4.81 15.83 8.33
CA GLY A 488 4.69 14.84 9.40
C GLY A 488 3.85 13.62 8.99
N PRO A 489 3.40 12.80 9.95
CA PRO A 489 2.58 11.61 9.67
C PRO A 489 1.29 11.92 8.91
N SER A 490 0.57 12.98 9.29
CA SER A 490 -0.74 13.36 8.74
C SER A 490 -0.73 14.77 8.12
N GLN A 491 0.24 15.61 8.44
CA GLN A 491 0.31 17.00 7.97
C GLN A 491 0.91 17.09 6.56
N ILE A 492 0.21 17.81 5.67
CA ILE A 492 0.63 18.12 4.31
C ILE A 492 0.95 19.61 4.23
N SER A 493 2.06 19.98 3.59
CA SER A 493 2.42 21.37 3.39
C SER A 493 1.49 22.05 2.39
N SER A 494 0.96 23.21 2.77
CA SER A 494 0.27 24.15 1.87
C SER A 494 1.22 25.18 1.26
N ASP A 495 2.47 25.20 1.69
CA ASP A 495 3.45 26.21 1.30
C ASP A 495 4.26 25.76 0.07
N TYR A 496 4.67 26.75 -0.72
CA TYR A 496 5.53 26.60 -1.88
C TYR A 496 6.81 27.40 -1.65
N PHE A 497 7.95 26.84 -2.04
CA PHE A 497 9.26 27.46 -1.78
C PHE A 497 10.12 27.50 -3.04
N VAL A 498 10.85 28.59 -3.23
CA VAL A 498 11.91 28.69 -4.23
C VAL A 498 13.26 28.65 -3.52
N PHE A 499 14.09 27.67 -3.86
CA PHE A 499 15.49 27.65 -3.49
C PHE A 499 16.28 28.62 -4.36
N HIS A 500 17.07 29.48 -3.72
CA HIS A 500 18.06 30.32 -4.36
C HIS A 500 19.45 29.99 -3.79
N PRO A 501 20.45 29.61 -4.62
CA PRO A 501 21.76 29.15 -4.14
C PRO A 501 22.51 30.11 -3.21
N VAL A 502 22.25 31.42 -3.35
CA VAL A 502 22.81 32.49 -2.50
C VAL A 502 21.87 32.95 -1.38
N LYS A 503 20.57 33.11 -1.65
CA LYS A 503 19.60 33.69 -0.69
C LYS A 503 18.94 32.65 0.22
N GLY A 504 19.13 31.37 -0.04
CA GLY A 504 18.43 30.28 0.65
C GLY A 504 16.99 30.11 0.14
N TRP A 505 16.10 29.69 1.03
CA TRP A 505 14.72 29.37 0.71
C TRP A 505 13.80 30.58 0.86
N LEU A 506 13.05 30.87 -0.21
CA LEU A 506 12.06 31.95 -0.25
C LEU A 506 10.67 31.35 -0.34
N LYS A 507 9.77 31.73 0.58
CA LYS A 507 8.37 31.31 0.54
C LYS A 507 7.61 32.09 -0.54
N CYS A 508 6.82 31.40 -1.35
CA CYS A 508 6.02 32.04 -2.38
C CYS A 508 4.74 32.65 -1.81
N LEU A 509 4.39 33.85 -2.29
CA LEU A 509 3.03 34.38 -2.24
C LEU A 509 2.17 33.65 -3.27
N VAL A 510 0.96 33.24 -2.89
CA VAL A 510 0.11 32.39 -3.74
C VAL A 510 -1.12 33.16 -4.20
N SER A 511 -1.49 32.99 -5.47
CA SER A 511 -2.72 33.56 -6.06
C SER A 511 -3.36 32.61 -7.07
N GLY A 512 -4.55 32.97 -7.57
CA GLY A 512 -5.31 32.16 -8.51
C GLY A 512 -6.14 31.08 -7.82
N LEU A 513 -6.35 29.96 -8.51
CA LEU A 513 -7.07 28.81 -7.95
C LEU A 513 -6.10 27.92 -7.16
N VAL A 514 -5.97 28.20 -5.86
CA VAL A 514 -5.02 27.53 -4.98
C VAL A 514 -5.28 26.01 -4.95
N PRO A 515 -4.31 25.17 -5.35
CA PRO A 515 -4.46 23.72 -5.29
C PRO A 515 -4.64 23.23 -3.84
N ASN A 516 -5.44 22.19 -3.66
CA ASN A 516 -5.45 21.46 -2.39
C ASN A 516 -4.04 20.93 -2.09
N SER A 517 -3.66 20.93 -0.82
CA SER A 517 -2.37 20.40 -0.39
C SER A 517 -2.29 18.90 -0.67
N THR A 518 -1.28 18.48 -1.44
CA THR A 518 -1.05 17.07 -1.76
C THR A 518 0.39 16.67 -1.48
N PHE A 519 0.62 15.37 -1.32
CA PHE A 519 1.95 14.76 -1.30
C PHE A 519 2.07 13.67 -2.37
N GLY A 520 3.28 13.42 -2.86
CA GLY A 520 3.55 12.48 -3.94
C GLY A 520 2.99 12.90 -5.30
N ALA A 521 2.62 14.17 -5.45
CA ALA A 521 2.32 14.78 -6.74
C ALA A 521 3.60 14.87 -7.59
N PHE A 522 3.44 15.01 -8.89
CA PHE A 522 4.54 15.37 -9.78
C PHE A 522 4.38 16.81 -10.26
N SER A 523 5.52 17.47 -10.50
CA SER A 523 5.55 18.82 -11.05
C SER A 523 6.69 18.95 -12.05
N VAL A 524 6.42 19.66 -13.14
CA VAL A 524 7.34 19.80 -14.28
C VAL A 524 7.33 21.24 -14.75
N ALA A 525 8.48 21.74 -15.21
CA ALA A 525 8.63 23.09 -15.73
C ALA A 525 8.62 23.05 -17.27
N SER A 526 8.04 24.07 -17.88
CA SER A 526 8.13 24.26 -19.33
C SER A 526 9.57 24.54 -19.72
N THR A 527 10.11 23.77 -20.67
CA THR A 527 11.47 23.99 -21.19
C THR A 527 11.57 25.21 -22.10
N LYS A 528 10.43 25.79 -22.51
CA LYS A 528 10.42 27.04 -23.25
C LYS A 528 10.70 28.18 -22.30
N LEU A 529 11.77 28.93 -22.57
CA LEU A 529 12.05 30.17 -21.88
C LEU A 529 10.91 31.14 -22.14
N VAL A 530 10.19 31.51 -21.08
CA VAL A 530 9.26 32.63 -21.12
C VAL A 530 10.10 33.86 -21.44
N GLY A 531 9.73 34.64 -22.45
CA GLY A 531 10.50 35.82 -22.91
C GLY A 531 10.65 36.95 -21.88
N LYS A 532 10.30 36.71 -20.61
CA LYS A 532 10.41 37.63 -19.48
C LYS A 532 11.31 37.02 -18.42
N LEU A 533 12.40 37.72 -18.10
CA LEU A 533 13.36 37.31 -17.07
C LEU A 533 12.65 37.04 -15.74
N GLY A 534 13.06 35.98 -15.04
CA GLY A 534 12.54 35.62 -13.72
C GLY A 534 11.10 35.09 -13.70
N HIS A 535 10.48 34.88 -14.87
CA HIS A 535 9.16 34.26 -15.01
C HIS A 535 9.29 32.85 -15.54
N PHE A 536 8.61 31.91 -14.90
CA PHE A 536 8.61 30.51 -15.27
C PHE A 536 7.19 29.95 -15.22
N GLU A 537 6.95 28.86 -15.94
CA GLU A 537 5.67 28.19 -15.98
C GLU A 537 5.85 26.66 -15.97
N GLY A 538 4.80 25.94 -15.61
CA GLY A 538 4.81 24.49 -15.60
C GLY A 538 3.47 23.88 -15.19
N LEU A 539 3.50 22.61 -14.84
CA LEU A 539 2.34 21.79 -14.49
C LEU A 539 2.55 21.14 -13.12
N LEU A 540 1.50 21.09 -12.31
CA LEU A 540 1.37 20.32 -11.07
C LEU A 540 0.17 19.38 -11.21
N ALA A 541 0.37 18.09 -10.95
CA ALA A 541 -0.70 17.10 -11.07
C ALA A 541 -0.53 15.92 -10.11
N GLY A 542 -1.66 15.30 -9.77
CA GLY A 542 -1.71 14.09 -8.96
C GLY A 542 -1.41 14.33 -7.48
N GLY A 543 -0.88 13.29 -6.83
CA GLY A 543 -0.65 13.28 -5.39
C GLY A 543 -1.91 12.97 -4.59
N ILE A 544 -1.72 12.63 -3.31
CA ILE A 544 -2.81 12.31 -2.37
C ILE A 544 -3.09 13.51 -1.48
N GLY A 545 -4.37 13.86 -1.32
CA GLY A 545 -4.85 14.93 -0.46
C GLY A 545 -5.10 14.49 0.98
N GLY A 546 -5.53 15.43 1.83
CA GLY A 546 -5.87 15.15 3.23
C GLY A 546 -7.09 14.24 3.44
N ASP A 547 -7.89 14.04 2.39
CA ASP A 547 -9.03 13.11 2.37
C ASP A 547 -8.63 11.67 2.01
N GLY A 548 -7.32 11.40 1.84
CA GLY A 548 -6.78 10.09 1.52
C GLY A 548 -7.07 9.62 0.09
N THR A 549 -7.45 10.51 -0.83
CA THR A 549 -7.68 10.17 -2.25
C THR A 549 -6.65 10.83 -3.15
N ILE A 550 -6.40 10.26 -4.34
CA ILE A 550 -5.55 10.90 -5.34
C ILE A 550 -6.32 12.05 -5.97
N SER A 551 -5.68 13.22 -6.05
CA SER A 551 -6.21 14.43 -6.67
C SER A 551 -6.77 14.15 -8.07
N ASN A 552 -8.00 14.62 -8.29
CA ASN A 552 -8.69 14.59 -9.57
C ASN A 552 -8.63 15.94 -10.29
N GLN A 553 -7.59 16.72 -10.02
CA GLN A 553 -7.34 18.03 -10.64
C GLN A 553 -5.85 18.20 -10.94
N ALA A 554 -5.57 19.00 -11.96
CA ALA A 554 -4.23 19.42 -12.34
C ALA A 554 -4.21 20.92 -12.63
N TYR A 555 -3.05 21.53 -12.44
CA TYR A 555 -2.89 22.97 -12.46
C TYR A 555 -1.67 23.37 -13.27
N PHE A 556 -1.86 24.33 -14.19
CA PHE A 556 -0.73 25.11 -14.66
C PHE A 556 -0.31 26.08 -13.56
N TRP A 557 0.99 26.22 -13.35
CA TRP A 557 1.55 27.22 -12.45
C TRP A 557 2.42 28.18 -13.23
N THR A 558 2.45 29.44 -12.77
CA THR A 558 3.45 30.42 -13.17
C THR A 558 4.11 30.98 -11.92
N VAL A 559 5.41 31.23 -11.95
CA VAL A 559 6.14 31.81 -10.82
C VAL A 559 7.02 32.97 -11.29
N ASN A 560 6.93 34.10 -10.57
CA ASN A 560 7.79 35.26 -10.72
C ASN A 560 8.78 35.29 -9.54
N THR A 561 10.07 35.42 -9.85
CA THR A 561 11.19 35.35 -8.88
C THR A 561 12.09 36.59 -8.90
N ILE A 562 11.65 37.68 -9.54
CA ILE A 562 12.43 38.92 -9.69
C ILE A 562 12.68 39.57 -8.32
N THR A 563 11.66 39.57 -7.46
CA THR A 563 11.71 40.13 -6.11
C THR A 563 12.23 39.10 -5.11
N ASN A 564 12.54 39.52 -3.88
CA ASN A 564 12.84 38.61 -2.77
C ASN A 564 11.58 37.90 -2.22
N GLU A 565 10.40 38.21 -2.78
CA GLU A 565 9.12 37.60 -2.44
C GLU A 565 8.56 36.95 -3.71
N PRO A 566 8.95 35.70 -4.02
CA PRO A 566 8.48 35.04 -5.23
C PRO A 566 6.96 34.90 -5.18
N HIS A 567 6.31 35.00 -6.34
CA HIS A 567 4.86 34.94 -6.45
C HIS A 567 4.46 33.82 -7.42
N ILE A 568 3.70 32.85 -6.92
CA ILE A 568 3.18 31.72 -7.69
C ILE A 568 1.67 31.88 -7.94
N HIS A 569 1.25 31.60 -9.17
CA HIS A 569 -0.14 31.68 -9.60
C HIS A 569 -0.57 30.37 -10.24
N PHE A 570 -1.75 29.87 -9.90
CA PHE A 570 -2.29 28.61 -10.41
C PHE A 570 -3.56 28.81 -11.24
N GLU A 571 -3.63 28.09 -12.37
CA GLU A 571 -4.80 28.00 -13.24
C GLU A 571 -5.14 26.51 -13.50
N PRO A 572 -6.42 26.11 -13.53
CA PRO A 572 -6.79 24.72 -13.79
C PRO A 572 -6.43 24.31 -15.22
N VAL A 573 -6.02 23.05 -15.40
CA VAL A 573 -5.78 22.47 -16.73
C VAL A 573 -7.11 22.26 -17.46
N PRO A 574 -7.32 22.85 -18.65
CA PRO A 574 -8.53 22.64 -19.44
C PRO A 574 -8.65 21.19 -19.93
N ASN A 575 -9.89 20.71 -20.06
CA ASN A 575 -10.20 19.35 -20.52
C ASN A 575 -9.44 18.27 -19.71
N TYR A 576 -9.40 18.44 -18.39
CA TYR A 576 -8.72 17.53 -17.46
C TYR A 576 -9.17 16.08 -17.63
N ASP A 577 -10.48 15.83 -17.72
CA ASP A 577 -11.06 14.49 -17.73
C ASP A 577 -10.47 13.61 -18.85
N GLN A 578 -10.22 14.18 -20.03
CA GLN A 578 -9.62 13.49 -21.18
C GLN A 578 -8.17 13.02 -20.93
N LYS A 579 -7.50 13.56 -19.91
CA LYS A 579 -6.08 13.33 -19.57
C LYS A 579 -5.91 12.79 -18.15
N SER A 580 -7.01 12.61 -17.43
CA SER A 580 -7.03 12.22 -16.01
C SER A 580 -6.26 10.92 -15.76
N TRP A 581 -6.20 10.01 -16.74
CA TRP A 581 -5.42 8.77 -16.70
C TRP A 581 -3.91 8.99 -16.56
N ALA A 582 -3.37 10.10 -17.06
CA ALA A 582 -1.95 10.46 -16.97
C ALA A 582 -1.67 11.45 -15.83
N LEU A 583 -2.69 12.15 -15.33
CA LEU A 583 -2.56 13.25 -14.37
C LEU A 583 -2.96 12.86 -12.94
N SER A 584 -3.89 11.92 -12.76
CA SER A 584 -4.36 11.44 -11.44
C SER A 584 -3.45 10.32 -10.91
N ILE A 585 -2.16 10.62 -10.77
CA ILE A 585 -1.11 9.65 -10.40
C ILE A 585 -0.44 10.05 -9.09
N PHE A 586 -0.09 9.06 -8.28
CA PHE A 586 0.70 9.20 -7.08
C PHE A 586 2.06 8.51 -7.23
N GLY A 587 3.13 9.21 -6.84
CA GLY A 587 4.48 8.66 -6.79
C GLY A 587 5.15 8.47 -8.15
N ALA A 588 4.62 9.06 -9.22
CA ALA A 588 5.27 9.06 -10.52
C ALA A 588 6.59 9.84 -10.49
N GLN A 589 7.56 9.35 -11.25
CA GLN A 589 8.78 10.07 -11.55
C GLN A 589 8.62 10.86 -12.84
N THR A 590 9.33 11.97 -12.95
CA THR A 590 9.32 12.78 -14.17
C THR A 590 10.72 12.93 -14.73
N ALA A 591 10.82 12.87 -16.05
CA ALA A 591 12.03 13.16 -16.78
C ALA A 591 11.72 14.09 -17.95
N THR A 592 12.71 14.85 -18.40
CA THR A 592 12.56 15.70 -19.58
C THR A 592 13.49 15.20 -20.66
N ILE A 593 12.95 14.98 -21.85
CA ILE A 593 13.72 14.70 -23.05
C ILE A 593 13.41 15.81 -24.06
N GLU A 594 14.39 16.66 -24.33
CA GLU A 594 14.24 17.85 -25.18
C GLU A 594 13.13 18.79 -24.67
N SER A 595 11.94 18.75 -25.27
CA SER A 595 10.76 19.50 -24.80
C SER A 595 9.57 18.61 -24.44
N LEU A 596 9.78 17.29 -24.46
CA LEU A 596 8.81 16.31 -24.00
C LEU A 596 9.02 16.04 -22.52
N THR A 597 7.93 16.11 -21.77
CA THR A 597 7.91 15.69 -20.39
C THR A 597 7.44 14.24 -20.32
N LEU A 598 8.19 13.39 -19.65
CA LEU A 598 7.80 12.02 -19.36
C LEU A 598 7.25 11.93 -17.95
N VAL A 599 6.12 11.23 -17.79
CA VAL A 599 5.57 10.79 -16.51
C VAL A 599 5.69 9.28 -16.46
N CYS A 600 6.53 8.79 -15.55
CA CYS A 600 6.99 7.41 -15.50
C CYS A 600 6.47 6.72 -14.23
N GLY A 601 5.64 5.70 -14.41
CA GLY A 601 5.18 4.85 -13.31
C GLY A 601 4.19 5.50 -12.38
N GLY A 602 4.38 5.25 -11.07
CA GLY A 602 3.40 5.58 -10.04
C GLY A 602 2.15 4.71 -10.10
N VAL A 603 1.18 5.03 -9.23
CA VAL A 603 -0.13 4.36 -9.16
C VAL A 603 -1.25 5.39 -9.29
N GLY A 604 -2.37 5.05 -9.92
CA GLY A 604 -3.39 6.06 -10.28
C GLY A 604 -4.84 5.72 -9.95
N GLN A 605 -5.69 6.75 -10.12
CA GLN A 605 -7.15 6.58 -10.11
C GLN A 605 -7.65 5.75 -11.29
N ASP A 606 -6.98 5.85 -12.44
CA ASP A 606 -7.23 4.97 -13.56
C ASP A 606 -6.62 3.59 -13.28
N PRO A 607 -7.37 2.48 -13.47
CA PRO A 607 -6.85 1.15 -13.23
C PRO A 607 -5.60 0.79 -14.03
N SER A 608 -5.34 1.41 -15.18
CA SER A 608 -4.14 1.18 -16.00
C SER A 608 -2.83 1.63 -15.33
N ALA A 609 -2.92 2.54 -14.35
CA ALA A 609 -1.76 3.08 -13.66
C ALA A 609 -1.39 2.22 -12.44
N GLN A 610 -0.62 1.16 -12.67
CA GLN A 610 -0.14 0.24 -11.62
C GLN A 610 1.37 0.02 -11.66
N GLY A 611 2.13 1.11 -11.83
CA GLY A 611 3.59 1.10 -11.74
C GLY A 611 4.32 0.78 -13.03
N GLN A 612 3.64 0.48 -14.14
CA GLN A 612 4.29 0.14 -15.43
C GLN A 612 3.89 1.09 -16.57
N SER A 613 2.98 2.03 -16.34
CA SER A 613 2.52 2.99 -17.34
C SER A 613 3.52 4.13 -17.53
N MET A 614 3.60 4.64 -18.76
CA MET A 614 4.36 5.83 -19.11
C MET A 614 3.52 6.75 -19.98
N ALA A 615 3.58 8.05 -19.71
CA ALA A 615 2.93 9.08 -20.50
C ALA A 615 3.94 10.13 -20.95
N CYS A 616 3.73 10.66 -22.16
CA CYS A 616 4.41 11.84 -22.66
C CYS A 616 3.45 13.03 -22.60
N LEU A 617 3.89 14.13 -22.00
CA LEU A 617 3.16 15.37 -21.89
C LEU A 617 3.83 16.44 -22.74
N ALA A 618 3.04 17.11 -23.59
CA ALA A 618 3.46 18.25 -24.37
C ALA A 618 2.64 19.49 -23.98
N MET A 619 3.33 20.52 -23.48
CA MET A 619 2.71 21.79 -23.09
C MET A 619 2.87 22.82 -24.21
N LYS A 620 1.76 23.40 -24.69
CA LYS A 620 1.74 24.40 -25.77
C LYS A 620 0.77 25.53 -25.42
N ASN A 621 1.26 26.74 -25.08
CA ASN A 621 0.42 27.93 -24.88
C ASN A 621 -0.80 27.70 -23.95
N LYS A 622 -0.58 27.17 -22.73
CA LYS A 622 -1.64 26.76 -21.77
C LYS A 622 -2.57 25.64 -22.26
N SER A 623 -2.24 24.94 -23.34
CA SER A 623 -2.81 23.63 -23.66
C SER A 623 -1.86 22.51 -23.23
N LEU A 624 -2.44 21.35 -22.96
CA LEU A 624 -1.73 20.13 -22.61
C LEU A 624 -2.17 19.04 -23.58
N GLU A 625 -1.22 18.33 -24.18
CA GLU A 625 -1.45 17.08 -24.90
C GLU A 625 -0.80 15.95 -24.08
N ALA A 626 -1.46 14.80 -23.99
CA ALA A 626 -0.98 13.64 -23.26
C ALA A 626 -1.03 12.41 -24.18
N TYR A 627 0.08 11.71 -24.29
CA TYR A 627 0.26 10.56 -25.16
C TYR A 627 0.64 9.34 -24.32
N LEU A 628 -0.02 8.20 -24.54
CA LEU A 628 0.42 6.93 -23.96
C LEU A 628 1.70 6.49 -24.67
N VAL A 629 2.69 6.05 -23.90
CA VAL A 629 3.94 5.55 -24.46
C VAL A 629 3.84 4.04 -24.64
N ASP A 630 3.86 3.61 -25.90
CA ASP A 630 3.93 2.21 -26.27
C ASP A 630 5.40 1.76 -26.27
N LEU A 631 5.80 0.99 -25.24
CA LEU A 631 7.19 0.53 -25.05
C LEU A 631 7.63 -0.61 -26.00
N GLY A 632 6.76 -0.99 -26.96
CA GLY A 632 6.99 -2.02 -27.98
C GLY A 632 6.67 -3.46 -27.52
N GLU A 633 6.16 -4.30 -28.44
CA GLU A 633 5.72 -5.68 -28.14
C GLU A 633 6.85 -6.68 -27.80
N LYS A 634 8.11 -6.31 -28.07
CA LYS A 634 9.27 -7.21 -27.91
C LYS A 634 9.92 -7.17 -26.52
N VAL A 635 9.37 -6.41 -25.58
CA VAL A 635 9.93 -6.29 -24.23
C VAL A 635 9.42 -7.46 -23.39
N GLY A 636 10.27 -8.45 -23.14
CA GLY A 636 9.90 -9.62 -22.33
C GLY A 636 9.52 -9.32 -20.88
N GLN A 637 9.81 -8.12 -20.37
CA GLN A 637 9.42 -7.63 -19.04
C GLN A 637 9.38 -6.10 -19.02
N LEU A 638 8.22 -5.50 -18.72
CA LEU A 638 8.08 -4.04 -18.58
C LEU A 638 8.74 -3.52 -17.28
N PRO A 639 9.30 -2.30 -17.28
CA PRO A 639 9.88 -1.69 -16.09
C PRO A 639 8.83 -1.46 -15.01
N PHE A 640 9.15 -1.79 -13.76
CA PHE A 640 8.29 -1.54 -12.61
C PHE A 640 8.75 -0.30 -11.84
N MET A 641 8.12 0.82 -12.15
CA MET A 641 8.51 2.17 -11.78
C MET A 641 7.82 2.69 -10.50
N VAL A 642 7.66 1.82 -9.50
CA VAL A 642 7.31 2.24 -8.13
C VAL A 642 8.60 2.43 -7.34
N GLY A 643 8.93 3.69 -7.05
CA GLY A 643 10.19 4.04 -6.41
C GLY A 643 11.43 3.74 -7.27
N SER A 644 11.30 3.65 -8.59
CA SER A 644 12.45 3.64 -9.49
C SER A 644 13.09 5.02 -9.56
N ALA A 645 14.25 5.11 -10.19
CA ALA A 645 14.86 6.37 -10.57
C ALA A 645 15.16 6.40 -12.07
N ALA A 646 15.20 7.60 -12.63
CA ALA A 646 15.37 7.83 -14.06
C ALA A 646 16.37 8.95 -14.31
N VAL A 647 17.21 8.81 -15.34
CA VAL A 647 18.05 9.89 -15.86
C VAL A 647 17.91 9.93 -17.37
N SER A 648 17.72 11.13 -17.92
CA SER A 648 17.78 11.38 -19.36
C SER A 648 19.24 11.48 -19.82
N TYR A 649 19.57 10.75 -20.88
CA TYR A 649 20.85 10.83 -21.58
C TYR A 649 20.57 10.94 -23.08
N ASN A 650 20.82 12.11 -23.67
CA ASN A 650 20.37 12.45 -25.03
C ASN A 650 18.85 12.26 -25.19
N ALA A 651 18.39 11.56 -26.23
CA ALA A 651 16.97 11.19 -26.40
C ALA A 651 16.59 9.85 -25.76
N GLN A 652 17.43 9.34 -24.85
CA GLN A 652 17.21 8.08 -24.15
C GLN A 652 16.95 8.31 -22.66
N LEU A 653 16.12 7.46 -22.08
CA LEU A 653 15.87 7.39 -20.64
C LEU A 653 16.51 6.12 -20.08
N VAL A 654 17.34 6.25 -19.05
CA VAL A 654 17.87 5.11 -18.30
C VAL A 654 17.11 5.00 -16.99
N LEU A 655 16.43 3.87 -16.78
CA LEU A 655 15.67 3.55 -15.57
C LEU A 655 16.38 2.48 -14.75
N VAL A 656 16.48 2.71 -13.44
CA VAL A 656 17.09 1.79 -12.48
C VAL A 656 16.25 1.68 -11.21
N GLY A 657 16.32 0.49 -10.60
CA GLY A 657 15.63 0.17 -9.36
C GLY A 657 14.11 0.20 -9.46
N GLY A 658 13.47 0.19 -8.30
CA GLY A 658 12.02 0.06 -8.17
C GLY A 658 11.61 -1.25 -7.51
N GLY A 659 10.38 -1.31 -7.05
CA GLY A 659 9.87 -2.49 -6.36
C GLY A 659 8.68 -2.20 -5.46
N ALA A 660 8.03 -3.28 -5.04
CA ALA A 660 6.87 -3.24 -4.17
C ALA A 660 6.99 -4.33 -3.11
N THR A 661 6.62 -4.02 -1.87
CA THR A 661 6.49 -5.00 -0.79
C THR A 661 5.41 -6.04 -1.03
N CYS A 662 4.48 -5.76 -1.95
CA CYS A 662 3.36 -6.61 -2.34
C CYS A 662 2.59 -7.11 -1.10
N PHE A 663 2.19 -6.15 -0.25
CA PHE A 663 1.44 -6.42 0.97
C PHE A 663 2.19 -7.39 1.90
N SER A 664 1.58 -8.49 2.33
CA SER A 664 2.20 -9.51 3.18
C SER A 664 2.85 -10.66 2.40
N MET A 665 2.89 -10.59 1.07
CA MET A 665 3.21 -11.74 0.21
C MET A 665 4.71 -11.87 -0.10
N GLY A 666 5.46 -10.78 0.08
CA GLY A 666 6.90 -10.72 -0.14
C GLY A 666 7.26 -9.59 -1.09
N THR A 667 8.48 -9.07 -1.01
CA THR A 667 8.88 -7.90 -1.79
C THR A 667 9.35 -8.29 -3.20
N PHE A 668 8.68 -7.75 -4.21
CA PHE A 668 9.19 -7.67 -5.57
C PHE A 668 10.26 -6.58 -5.67
N TRP A 669 11.39 -6.91 -6.27
CA TRP A 669 12.47 -5.98 -6.56
C TRP A 669 12.71 -5.96 -8.06
N ASP A 670 12.65 -4.78 -8.66
CA ASP A 670 13.07 -4.64 -10.03
C ASP A 670 14.59 -4.51 -10.07
N ALA A 671 15.24 -5.56 -10.59
CA ALA A 671 16.68 -5.59 -10.79
C ALA A 671 17.07 -5.28 -12.23
N GLY A 672 16.09 -5.06 -13.12
CA GLY A 672 16.32 -4.68 -14.50
C GLY A 672 16.92 -3.28 -14.61
N VAL A 673 17.69 -3.07 -15.65
CA VAL A 673 18.13 -1.74 -16.10
C VAL A 673 17.56 -1.53 -17.48
N TYR A 674 16.77 -0.46 -17.64
CA TYR A 674 16.03 -0.23 -18.87
C TYR A 674 16.56 1.02 -19.55
N THR A 675 16.87 0.89 -20.83
CA THR A 675 17.14 2.02 -21.71
C THR A 675 15.95 2.17 -22.66
N ILE A 676 15.30 3.32 -22.64
CA ILE A 676 14.15 3.61 -23.51
C ILE A 676 14.52 4.75 -24.45
N ASP A 677 14.46 4.50 -25.75
CA ASP A 677 14.75 5.48 -26.80
C ASP A 677 13.46 6.14 -27.28
N PHE A 678 13.39 7.46 -27.07
CA PHE A 678 12.28 8.32 -27.41
C PHE A 678 12.48 9.07 -28.74
N SER A 679 13.52 8.76 -29.52
CA SER A 679 13.80 9.47 -30.78
C SER A 679 12.60 9.48 -31.73
N ASN A 680 11.86 8.36 -31.82
CA ASN A 680 10.64 8.26 -32.61
C ASN A 680 9.51 9.13 -32.05
N ALA A 681 9.24 9.03 -30.75
CA ALA A 681 8.24 9.85 -30.07
C ALA A 681 8.51 11.36 -30.21
N VAL A 682 9.78 11.77 -30.13
CA VAL A 682 10.21 13.15 -30.37
C VAL A 682 9.87 13.58 -31.80
N SER A 683 10.21 12.77 -32.81
CA SER A 683 9.90 13.08 -34.21
C SER A 683 8.40 13.10 -34.52
N GLU A 684 7.60 12.26 -33.87
CA GLU A 684 6.13 12.21 -34.02
C GLU A 684 5.44 13.43 -33.39
N VAL A 685 5.87 13.83 -32.19
CA VAL A 685 5.26 14.95 -31.45
C VAL A 685 5.82 16.31 -31.91
N ILE A 686 7.07 16.34 -32.39
CA ILE A 686 7.79 17.55 -32.81
C ILE A 686 8.29 17.35 -34.25
N PRO A 687 7.51 17.77 -35.26
CA PRO A 687 7.86 17.58 -36.68
C PRO A 687 9.19 18.26 -37.06
N ASN A 688 9.93 17.64 -37.99
CA ASN A 688 11.20 18.12 -38.59
C ASN A 688 12.50 17.98 -37.78
N ARG A 689 12.52 17.22 -36.67
CA ARG A 689 13.75 16.92 -35.92
C ARG A 689 14.10 15.44 -36.01
N ARG A 690 15.10 15.08 -36.82
CA ARG A 690 15.70 13.73 -36.84
C ARG A 690 16.86 13.70 -35.85
N MET A 691 16.83 12.74 -34.92
CA MET A 691 17.94 12.48 -34.00
C MET A 691 18.52 11.11 -34.29
N HIS A 692 19.82 11.05 -34.55
CA HIS A 692 20.60 9.82 -34.50
C HIS A 692 21.36 9.85 -33.18
N ASN A 693 21.09 8.89 -32.29
CA ASN A 693 21.85 8.70 -31.07
C ASN A 693 22.50 7.32 -31.09
N GLU A 694 23.76 7.25 -30.70
CA GLU A 694 24.38 5.98 -30.35
C GLU A 694 23.70 5.39 -29.10
N PRO A 695 23.46 4.07 -29.04
CA PRO A 695 22.85 3.44 -27.88
C PRO A 695 23.70 3.63 -26.63
N VAL A 696 23.09 4.12 -25.54
CA VAL A 696 23.76 4.16 -24.24
C VAL A 696 24.08 2.74 -23.76
N THR A 697 25.35 2.52 -23.41
CA THR A 697 25.80 1.28 -22.78
C THR A 697 25.85 1.50 -21.27
N VAL A 698 25.08 0.71 -20.51
CA VAL A 698 25.00 0.85 -19.06
C VAL A 698 25.79 -0.27 -18.37
N ARG A 699 26.71 0.10 -17.47
CA ARG A 699 27.50 -0.85 -16.66
C ARG A 699 27.51 -0.43 -15.20
N TYR A 700 27.13 -1.33 -14.29
CA TYR A 700 27.27 -1.10 -12.86
C TYR A 700 28.76 -1.10 -12.47
N GLN A 701 29.17 -0.16 -11.61
CA GLN A 701 30.54 -0.02 -11.13
C GLN A 701 30.68 -0.43 -9.66
N ASP A 702 30.10 0.36 -8.75
CA ASP A 702 30.19 0.13 -7.31
C ASP A 702 29.04 0.85 -6.57
N SER A 703 28.98 0.66 -5.25
CA SER A 703 28.01 1.27 -4.33
C SER A 703 28.70 2.02 -3.18
N PRO A 704 29.42 3.13 -3.45
CA PRO A 704 30.08 3.92 -2.41
C PRO A 704 29.12 4.31 -1.29
N LYS A 705 29.60 4.20 -0.04
CA LYS A 705 28.87 4.64 1.16
C LYS A 705 29.16 6.09 1.49
N LEU A 706 28.12 6.76 1.96
CA LEU A 706 28.18 8.10 2.52
C LEU A 706 28.26 8.00 4.04
N ILE A 707 29.08 8.87 4.62
CA ILE A 707 29.35 9.03 6.03
C ILE A 707 29.06 10.49 6.34
N GLN A 708 28.16 10.73 7.29
CA GLN A 708 27.92 12.09 7.74
C GLN A 708 29.03 12.49 8.72
N THR A 709 29.98 13.30 8.27
CA THR A 709 30.98 13.89 9.18
C THR A 709 30.33 15.03 9.96
N SER A 710 30.43 15.01 11.30
CA SER A 710 29.98 16.09 12.17
C SER A 710 30.98 17.26 12.11
N SER A 711 31.10 17.92 10.96
CA SER A 711 31.89 19.13 10.77
C SER A 711 31.13 20.37 11.26
N ASP A 712 30.91 20.42 12.56
CA ASP A 712 30.40 21.60 13.24
C ASP A 712 31.60 22.26 13.92
N SER A 713 32.37 23.02 13.14
CA SER A 713 33.55 23.82 13.55
C SER A 713 33.28 25.32 13.41
N GLY A 714 32.09 25.77 13.81
CA GLY A 714 31.92 27.09 14.40
C GLY A 714 32.27 26.99 15.88
N GLN A 715 32.97 27.99 16.43
CA GLN A 715 33.43 27.97 17.83
C GLN A 715 32.35 27.43 18.78
N PRO A 716 32.68 26.46 19.66
CA PRO A 716 31.77 26.05 20.71
C PRO A 716 31.69 27.21 21.71
N GLY A 717 30.67 28.07 21.57
CA GLY A 717 29.98 28.51 22.78
C GLY A 717 29.63 27.24 23.53
N PRO A 718 29.96 27.13 24.84
CA PRO A 718 30.21 25.86 25.50
C PRO A 718 29.11 24.88 25.15
N ARG A 719 29.46 23.90 24.28
CA ARG A 719 28.62 22.76 24.01
C ARG A 719 28.45 22.11 25.37
N SER A 720 27.28 22.29 25.98
CA SER A 720 26.79 21.27 26.88
C SER A 720 26.85 19.99 26.06
N SER A 721 27.79 19.11 26.41
CA SER A 721 27.75 17.69 26.05
C SER A 721 26.30 17.27 25.95
N ALA A 722 25.89 16.58 24.87
CA ALA A 722 24.55 16.01 24.77
C ALA A 722 24.20 15.46 26.15
N SER A 723 23.29 16.14 26.84
CA SER A 723 22.93 15.70 28.17
C SER A 723 22.31 14.35 27.92
N ILE A 724 22.92 13.30 28.46
CA ILE A 724 22.16 12.10 28.77
C ILE A 724 21.04 12.66 29.63
N THR A 725 19.85 12.85 29.04
CA THR A 725 18.69 13.23 29.81
C THR A 725 18.43 12.01 30.67
N ALA A 726 18.92 12.05 31.90
CA ALA A 726 18.74 10.99 32.85
C ALA A 726 17.24 10.74 32.91
N ILE A 727 16.80 9.55 32.49
CA ILE A 727 15.40 9.18 32.63
C ILE A 727 15.11 9.26 34.14
N PRO A 728 14.18 10.13 34.58
CA PRO A 728 13.94 10.33 36.00
C PRO A 728 13.58 8.99 36.62
N ARG A 729 14.24 8.69 37.74
CA ARG A 729 13.97 7.49 38.53
C ARG A 729 13.01 7.90 39.63
N THR A 730 11.86 7.24 39.72
CA THR A 730 10.81 7.57 40.70
C THR A 730 10.42 6.34 41.50
N LYS A 731 10.01 6.54 42.75
CA LYS A 731 9.39 5.52 43.58
C LYS A 731 7.92 5.87 43.73
N LEU A 732 7.06 4.94 43.38
CA LEU A 732 5.62 5.10 43.60
C LEU A 732 5.35 4.91 45.09
N GLN A 733 4.74 5.91 45.74
CA GLN A 733 4.29 5.79 47.14
C GLN A 733 2.77 5.58 47.22
N SER A 734 2.05 5.93 46.16
CA SER A 734 0.60 5.84 46.10
C SER A 734 0.10 5.63 44.67
N ARG A 735 -1.17 5.23 44.53
CA ARG A 735 -1.83 5.10 43.22
C ARG A 735 -1.95 6.44 42.45
N PRO A 736 -2.26 7.58 43.08
CA PRO A 736 -2.22 8.89 42.42
C PRO A 736 -0.88 9.24 41.78
N ASP A 737 0.25 8.80 42.35
CA ASP A 737 1.57 9.04 41.76
C ASP A 737 1.71 8.33 40.41
N PHE A 738 1.16 7.11 40.31
CA PHE A 738 1.15 6.34 39.06
C PHE A 738 0.24 6.99 38.03
N ASP A 739 -0.97 7.40 38.42
CA ASP A 739 -1.92 8.06 37.52
C ASP A 739 -1.34 9.37 36.94
N LYS A 740 -0.57 10.11 37.74
CA LYS A 740 0.15 11.31 37.32
C LYS A 740 1.26 11.03 36.30
N LEU A 741 2.02 9.93 36.46
CA LEU A 741 3.02 9.50 35.47
C LEU A 741 2.36 9.11 34.14
N VAL A 742 1.23 8.41 34.19
CA VAL A 742 0.47 8.03 32.99
C VAL A 742 -0.08 9.25 32.26
N GLN A 743 -0.59 10.25 32.99
CA GLN A 743 -1.07 11.51 32.40
C GLN A 743 0.05 12.33 31.75
N ASN A 744 1.24 12.38 32.36
CA ASN A 744 2.35 13.19 31.88
C ASN A 744 3.02 12.64 30.61
N ARG A 745 2.85 11.35 30.29
CA ARG A 745 3.38 10.71 29.06
C ARG A 745 4.89 10.87 28.85
N GLU A 746 5.65 11.04 29.92
CA GLU A 746 7.11 11.17 29.89
C GLU A 746 7.81 9.83 30.23
N PRO A 747 9.00 9.54 29.68
CA PRO A 747 9.79 8.38 30.06
C PRO A 747 10.23 8.48 31.53
N VAL A 748 9.99 7.43 32.32
CA VAL A 748 10.38 7.34 33.74
C VAL A 748 10.85 5.92 34.06
N ILE A 749 11.82 5.77 34.97
CA ILE A 749 12.20 4.47 35.54
C ILE A 749 11.53 4.35 36.92
N ILE A 750 10.65 3.37 37.08
CA ILE A 750 10.02 3.12 38.39
C ILE A 750 10.90 2.15 39.17
N GLU A 751 11.38 2.59 40.33
CA GLU A 751 12.24 1.80 41.19
C GLU A 751 11.48 1.22 42.39
N SER A 752 12.00 0.12 42.93
CA SER A 752 11.50 -0.49 44.17
C SER A 752 10.02 -0.85 44.13
N LEU A 753 9.48 -1.14 42.95
CA LEU A 753 8.11 -1.61 42.81
C LEU A 753 8.03 -3.03 43.40
N ASP A 754 7.16 -3.21 44.40
CA ASP A 754 6.81 -4.53 44.87
C ASP A 754 5.94 -5.22 43.81
N LEU A 755 6.60 -5.99 42.95
CA LEU A 755 5.96 -6.82 41.94
C LEU A 755 5.27 -8.05 42.56
N GLY A 756 5.32 -8.21 43.89
CA GLY A 756 4.78 -9.34 44.64
C GLY A 756 5.51 -10.64 44.29
N GLY A 757 4.97 -11.78 44.73
CA GLY A 757 5.57 -13.11 44.51
C GLY A 757 5.73 -13.54 43.04
N CYS A 758 5.41 -12.70 42.05
CA CYS A 758 5.65 -13.02 40.64
C CYS A 758 7.15 -13.06 40.30
N VAL A 759 7.99 -12.29 41.01
CA VAL A 759 9.45 -12.34 40.84
C VAL A 759 10.05 -13.67 41.28
N GLU A 760 9.46 -14.34 42.27
CA GLU A 760 9.89 -15.67 42.73
C GLU A 760 9.55 -16.77 41.72
N LYS A 761 8.51 -16.55 40.90
CA LYS A 761 8.16 -17.45 39.79
C LYS A 761 9.09 -17.30 38.58
N TRP A 762 9.84 -16.20 38.48
CA TRP A 762 10.72 -15.91 37.35
C TRP A 762 12.12 -16.51 37.53
N ASN A 763 12.16 -17.83 37.71
CA ASN A 763 13.40 -18.60 37.85
C ASN A 763 13.78 -19.32 36.54
N ALA A 764 14.97 -19.91 36.51
CA ALA A 764 15.49 -20.61 35.34
C ALA A 764 14.60 -21.77 34.89
N GLU A 765 14.04 -22.54 35.83
CA GLU A 765 13.13 -23.66 35.53
C GLU A 765 11.82 -23.18 34.88
N TYR A 766 11.22 -22.11 35.40
CA TYR A 766 10.02 -21.50 34.81
C TYR A 766 10.31 -20.96 33.40
N LEU A 767 11.46 -20.33 33.19
CA LEU A 767 11.87 -19.83 31.88
C LEU A 767 12.08 -20.99 30.89
N VAL A 768 12.70 -22.08 31.32
CA VAL A 768 12.89 -23.27 30.50
C VAL A 768 11.56 -23.94 30.15
N GLN A 769 10.66 -24.13 31.11
CA GLN A 769 9.30 -24.66 30.84
C GLN A 769 8.49 -23.74 29.93
N SER A 770 8.57 -22.43 30.11
CA SER A 770 7.75 -21.47 29.37
C SER A 770 8.27 -21.16 27.97
N VAL A 771 9.59 -21.25 27.75
CA VAL A 771 10.25 -20.84 26.50
C VAL A 771 10.76 -22.03 25.68
N GLY A 772 11.03 -23.17 26.32
CA GLY A 772 11.55 -24.41 25.74
C GLY A 772 13.08 -24.47 25.73
N GLU A 773 13.65 -25.63 26.09
CA GLU A 773 15.10 -25.87 26.24
C GLU A 773 15.93 -25.58 24.97
N SER A 774 15.32 -25.64 23.78
CA SER A 774 16.03 -25.54 22.51
C SER A 774 16.16 -24.12 21.94
N LYS A 775 15.60 -23.09 22.61
CA LYS A 775 15.69 -21.71 22.14
C LYS A 775 16.98 -21.03 22.61
N LYS A 776 17.89 -20.73 21.67
CA LYS A 776 19.00 -19.79 21.90
C LYS A 776 18.44 -18.39 22.16
N VAL A 777 18.55 -17.91 23.40
CA VAL A 777 18.25 -16.53 23.76
C VAL A 777 19.39 -15.65 23.24
N GLY A 778 19.15 -14.89 22.17
CA GLY A 778 20.10 -13.85 21.72
C GLY A 778 20.27 -12.81 22.83
N GLN A 779 21.48 -12.27 23.01
CA GLN A 779 21.81 -11.28 24.04
C GLN A 779 20.81 -10.12 24.04
N VAL A 780 19.81 -10.23 24.91
CA VAL A 780 19.01 -9.13 25.43
C VAL A 780 19.65 -8.82 26.77
N GLY A 781 20.10 -7.59 26.98
CA GLY A 781 20.71 -7.15 28.23
C GLY A 781 19.83 -7.51 29.42
N VAL A 782 20.22 -8.55 30.15
CA VAL A 782 19.58 -8.94 31.41
C VAL A 782 20.05 -7.97 32.47
N PHE A 783 19.12 -7.20 33.04
CA PHE A 783 19.33 -6.49 34.29
C PHE A 783 19.68 -7.52 35.38
N LYS A 784 20.96 -7.59 35.74
CA LYS A 784 21.37 -8.23 37.00
C LYS A 784 20.99 -7.31 38.16
N PRO A 785 20.27 -7.79 39.19
CA PRO A 785 20.29 -7.15 40.50
C PRO A 785 21.70 -7.29 41.09
N GLY A 786 22.17 -6.25 41.76
CA GLY A 786 23.58 -6.02 42.05
C GLY A 786 24.30 -7.08 42.88
N GLY A 787 25.62 -7.05 42.72
CA GLY A 787 26.61 -7.67 43.59
C GLY A 787 27.93 -6.95 43.35
N ILE A 788 28.28 -6.07 44.29
CA ILE A 788 29.55 -5.37 44.39
C ILE A 788 30.66 -6.41 44.61
N HIS A 789 31.70 -6.40 43.77
CA HIS A 789 33.12 -6.39 44.15
C HIS A 789 34.00 -6.08 42.93
#